data_AF-A0AAW7QU24-F1
#
_entry.id   AF-A0AAW7QU24-F1
#
_cell.length_a   1.000
_cell.length_b   1.000
_cell.length_c   1.000
_cell.angle_alpha   90.00
_cell.angle_beta   90.00
_cell.angle_gamma   90.00
#
_symmetry.space_group_name_H-M   'P 1'
#
loop_
_entity.id
_entity.type
_entity.pdbx_description
1 polymer ?
#
loop_
_entity_poly.entity_id
_entity_poly.type
_entity_poly.pdbx_seq_one_letter_code
_entity_poly.pdbx_strand_id
1 'polypeptide(L)'
;MRGDFTRWTFNRTRHYSGVLNQQGRVALDADWNEQIAIDLDDDRTSRSDLVGLCGGPQGQAGFDIVVAGGVLSVTAGRYYVAGIRVENEQTVAITAQPDFPVRSLAEVAGLTASASLPAGSYFAYLDVWERHITALEEPALREVALGGPDTTTRLQVMAQVKLLRIGDPNPALDCATSPAGWAALLAGSSGRLEARAEPDPTVSDPCVVPADAGYRGLENQLYRVEVHRIVSPTRIALKWSRDNGSVVVGWTGQDALNPNRLTVSSTGRDDILGLAPNQWVELTDDDREKRGESGPLVKIVQIEGNVVTIDPAGQTILYSAFSRNPKMRRWDMPDGELVVTTGANAWTNLEQGVQIRLKPGTFRPGDYWFIPARVVTGTIEWPLDATGQPIPQLPHGIRHAYCKLALLDFNGNVWTKRSDCRRLFPPLTESIHFYGVGGDGQSVLPGEMLPQPLQVAVTNGQQPVNNARVRFRLAPQTAAGQLIAGSAAGTSIDVTTGQNGIYSCQWRPDPAVQSQRVEAFLVEIDGKPFVNSAGEPVLPRVFFNASLERRGRSGCCVTIGFDGDFPDLNAALKELLARGERRLLFCLRPGVHEVGGLRLDPSLTVRPFHLEIKGCGLATDLRLTAPLDLVGIDTVVLHNLAITVDFIPAPGTAALALTRCPHVIITDNFISGMTATGGVQDDRPGGSALLAIVDSDTVRLSNNTFTAAIPARTFPPLRDLFAKAELATLADLFADDQRIITPEWRELAQKVVEELIGLNIDQRQQRSRAVAAQVSERIGSLSFGEGLQLSKLIVALNNPQVNAATLFDILFDLRIAAVKSRPGTAIMLHQRRAFVAESIGLIADVLDEDDMILLEHNRIAGIISLYGMPAPGEQIANLAERLRSFDRQPNEPGGSRLQLSSALMGTIHLRSNHLVSLTIGAALLTTLQTLLDQETPVLSEDICARLLLDSNIIEGVFSITLSRNLIMQANTFTAMAAPRGRASSVNISAGAGVGSTIGTLGWCLADVATYLGNQGPGQGNLFDIARQSERVTNLQLQIR
;
A
#
# COMPACT_ATOMS: atom_id res chain seq x y z
N MET A 1 -20.13 18.79 -19.62
CA MET A 1 -21.54 18.41 -19.82
C MET A 1 -22.40 19.65 -19.84
N ARG A 2 -23.21 19.86 -20.89
CA ARG A 2 -24.04 21.06 -21.12
C ARG A 2 -25.46 20.70 -21.61
N GLY A 3 -26.07 19.67 -21.02
CA GLY A 3 -27.46 19.28 -21.30
C GLY A 3 -28.44 20.01 -20.39
N ASP A 4 -29.71 20.05 -20.78
CA ASP A 4 -30.79 20.58 -19.95
C ASP A 4 -31.10 19.55 -18.84
N PHE A 5 -30.50 19.76 -17.66
CA PHE A 5 -30.55 18.83 -16.53
C PHE A 5 -31.16 19.53 -15.32
N THR A 6 -31.92 18.77 -14.52
CA THR A 6 -32.58 19.32 -13.32
C THR A 6 -31.58 19.62 -12.19
N ARG A 7 -30.59 18.73 -12.02
CA ARG A 7 -29.48 18.81 -11.04
C ARG A 7 -28.47 17.69 -11.27
N TRP A 8 -27.33 17.77 -10.57
CA TRP A 8 -26.32 16.73 -10.51
C TRP A 8 -26.06 16.32 -9.06
N THR A 9 -26.46 15.11 -8.67
CA THR A 9 -26.53 14.69 -7.26
C THR A 9 -25.42 13.76 -6.79
N PHE A 10 -24.68 13.16 -7.72
CA PHE A 10 -23.62 12.20 -7.39
C PHE A 10 -22.59 12.78 -6.42
N ASN A 11 -22.41 12.11 -5.28
CA ASN A 11 -21.39 12.43 -4.29
C ASN A 11 -20.68 11.16 -3.80
N ARG A 12 -19.44 10.97 -4.26
CA ARG A 12 -18.58 9.84 -3.90
C ARG A 12 -18.42 9.60 -2.40
N THR A 13 -18.52 10.64 -1.55
CA THR A 13 -18.32 10.49 -0.08
C THR A 13 -19.52 9.86 0.63
N ARG A 14 -20.64 9.69 -0.07
CA ARG A 14 -21.83 9.03 0.48
C ARG A 14 -21.78 7.50 0.32
N HIS A 15 -20.89 7.00 -0.53
CA HIS A 15 -20.72 5.56 -0.79
C HIS A 15 -22.02 4.87 -1.25
N TYR A 16 -22.84 5.56 -2.04
CA TYR A 16 -23.99 4.94 -2.68
C TYR A 16 -23.54 3.98 -3.78
N SER A 17 -24.13 2.79 -3.83
CA SER A 17 -23.85 1.75 -4.83
C SER A 17 -24.93 1.64 -5.90
N GLY A 18 -25.99 2.44 -5.82
CA GLY A 18 -27.02 2.53 -6.86
C GLY A 18 -28.26 3.31 -6.45
N VAL A 19 -29.15 3.51 -7.42
CA VAL A 19 -30.41 4.24 -7.33
C VAL A 19 -31.57 3.28 -7.64
N LEU A 20 -32.59 3.27 -6.79
CA LEU A 20 -33.72 2.33 -6.90
C LEU A 20 -35.01 3.07 -7.24
N ASN A 21 -35.68 2.61 -8.31
CA ASN A 21 -37.01 3.10 -8.65
C ASN A 21 -38.05 2.62 -7.63
N GLN A 22 -38.92 3.53 -7.20
CA GLN A 22 -40.04 3.24 -6.32
C GLN A 22 -41.35 3.18 -7.10
N GLN A 23 -42.21 2.21 -6.77
CA GLN A 23 -43.50 2.03 -7.44
C GLN A 23 -44.37 3.29 -7.31
N GLY A 24 -44.88 3.77 -8.46
CA GLY A 24 -45.80 4.92 -8.51
C GLY A 24 -45.15 6.28 -8.29
N ARG A 25 -43.82 6.39 -8.23
CA ARG A 25 -43.09 7.67 -8.14
C ARG A 25 -42.65 8.15 -9.52
N VAL A 26 -42.47 9.46 -9.66
CA VAL A 26 -41.97 10.11 -10.89
C VAL A 26 -40.48 9.80 -11.04
N ALA A 27 -40.05 9.41 -12.23
CA ALA A 27 -38.63 9.25 -12.56
C ALA A 27 -38.03 10.60 -12.93
N LEU A 28 -36.86 10.93 -12.37
CA LEU A 28 -36.12 12.16 -12.66
C LEU A 28 -34.86 11.84 -13.47
N ASP A 29 -34.44 12.79 -14.32
CA ASP A 29 -33.17 12.72 -15.05
C ASP A 29 -31.97 12.64 -14.10
N ALA A 30 -32.04 13.36 -12.98
CA ALA A 30 -30.98 13.39 -11.97
C ALA A 30 -30.67 12.01 -11.39
N ASP A 31 -31.71 11.20 -11.14
CA ASP A 31 -31.58 9.85 -10.56
C ASP A 31 -30.91 8.90 -11.54
N TRP A 32 -31.25 8.99 -12.83
CA TRP A 32 -30.61 8.21 -13.89
C TRP A 32 -29.16 8.62 -14.13
N ASN A 33 -28.89 9.93 -14.16
CA ASN A 33 -27.53 10.46 -14.30
C ASN A 33 -26.65 10.12 -13.09
N GLU A 34 -27.20 10.10 -11.87
CA GLU A 34 -26.49 9.68 -10.67
C GLU A 34 -26.12 8.20 -10.71
N GLN A 35 -27.02 7.32 -11.16
CA GLN A 35 -26.69 5.90 -11.37
C GLN A 35 -25.50 5.73 -12.32
N ILE A 36 -25.51 6.42 -13.47
CA ILE A 36 -24.39 6.37 -14.43
C ILE A 36 -23.08 6.84 -13.79
N ALA A 37 -23.14 7.92 -12.99
CA ALA A 37 -21.96 8.46 -12.32
C ALA A 37 -21.40 7.50 -11.25
N ILE A 38 -22.27 6.81 -10.50
CA ILE A 38 -21.89 5.78 -9.52
C ILE A 38 -21.16 4.63 -10.24
N ASP A 39 -21.76 4.09 -11.30
CA ASP A 39 -21.20 2.95 -12.03
C ASP A 39 -19.85 3.31 -12.66
N LEU A 40 -19.73 4.52 -13.24
CA LEU A 40 -18.47 4.99 -13.83
C LEU A 40 -17.37 5.22 -12.79
N ASP A 41 -17.70 5.75 -11.61
CA ASP A 41 -16.73 5.97 -10.52
C ASP A 41 -16.21 4.63 -9.98
N ASP A 42 -17.10 3.65 -9.75
CA ASP A 42 -16.74 2.30 -9.29
C ASP A 42 -15.90 1.54 -10.33
N ASP A 43 -16.34 1.52 -11.60
CA ASP A 43 -15.63 0.85 -12.69
C ASP A 43 -14.22 1.41 -12.89
N ARG A 44 -14.08 2.75 -12.87
CA ARG A 44 -12.79 3.41 -13.10
C ARG A 44 -11.87 3.27 -11.90
N THR A 45 -12.39 3.37 -10.68
CA THR A 45 -11.61 3.17 -9.46
C THR A 45 -11.10 1.73 -9.42
N SER A 46 -11.98 0.74 -9.60
CA SER A 46 -11.61 -0.68 -9.66
C SER A 46 -10.57 -0.97 -10.73
N ARG A 47 -10.71 -0.42 -11.95
CA ARG A 47 -9.69 -0.58 -13.01
C ARG A 47 -8.38 0.12 -12.67
N SER A 48 -8.42 1.30 -12.06
CA SER A 48 -7.23 2.03 -11.62
C SER A 48 -6.48 1.28 -10.52
N ASP A 49 -7.19 0.61 -9.61
CA ASP A 49 -6.59 -0.20 -8.55
C ASP A 49 -5.92 -1.47 -9.11
N LEU A 50 -6.50 -2.07 -10.16
CA LEU A 50 -5.98 -3.29 -10.79
C LEU A 50 -4.84 -3.02 -11.81
N VAL A 51 -4.99 -2.01 -12.65
CA VAL A 51 -4.03 -1.69 -13.74
C VAL A 51 -2.99 -0.65 -13.31
N GLY A 52 -3.29 0.13 -12.27
CA GLY A 52 -2.58 1.35 -11.91
C GLY A 52 -3.07 2.57 -12.72
N LEU A 53 -2.47 3.74 -12.43
CA LEU A 53 -2.79 5.01 -13.11
C LEU A 53 -2.59 4.99 -14.62
N CYS A 54 -1.75 4.07 -15.12
CA CYS A 54 -1.34 3.95 -16.51
C CYS A 54 -1.09 2.48 -16.84
N GLY A 55 -1.71 1.94 -17.88
CA GLY A 55 -1.38 0.60 -18.33
C GLY A 55 -1.91 0.20 -19.71
N GLY A 56 -1.16 -0.64 -20.42
CA GLY A 56 -1.57 -1.23 -21.69
C GLY A 56 -1.56 -2.77 -21.62
N PRO A 57 -2.59 -3.47 -22.13
CA PRO A 57 -2.59 -4.93 -22.13
C PRO A 57 -1.54 -5.45 -23.11
N GLN A 58 -0.62 -6.31 -22.65
CA GLN A 58 0.41 -6.91 -23.51
C GLN A 58 -0.23 -7.60 -24.73
N GLY A 59 0.36 -7.41 -25.91
CA GLY A 59 -0.14 -7.94 -27.19
C GLY A 59 -1.27 -7.13 -27.84
N GLN A 60 -1.98 -6.28 -27.08
CA GLN A 60 -3.02 -5.38 -27.61
C GLN A 60 -2.78 -3.90 -27.24
N ALA A 61 -1.64 -3.59 -26.63
CA ALA A 61 -1.29 -2.25 -26.19
C ALA A 61 -1.04 -1.33 -27.39
N GLY A 62 -1.84 -0.27 -27.49
CA GLY A 62 -1.66 0.77 -28.48
C GLY A 62 -0.81 1.93 -27.98
N PHE A 63 -0.91 3.06 -28.69
CA PHE A 63 -0.32 4.33 -28.30
C PHE A 63 1.21 4.30 -28.16
N ASP A 64 1.89 3.36 -28.83
CA ASP A 64 3.34 3.47 -29.00
C ASP A 64 3.65 4.68 -29.89
N ILE A 65 4.77 5.33 -29.62
CA ILE A 65 5.31 6.36 -30.51
C ILE A 65 6.37 5.73 -31.38
N VAL A 66 6.09 5.66 -32.68
CA VAL A 66 7.02 5.15 -33.69
C VAL A 66 7.61 6.33 -34.45
N VAL A 67 8.93 6.34 -34.60
CA VAL A 67 9.65 7.32 -35.41
C VAL A 67 10.10 6.66 -36.70
N ALA A 68 9.52 7.04 -37.83
CA ALA A 68 9.88 6.49 -39.14
C ALA A 68 9.95 7.62 -40.19
N GLY A 69 11.09 7.73 -40.89
CA GLY A 69 11.28 8.76 -41.92
C GLY A 69 11.11 10.21 -41.41
N GLY A 70 11.40 10.46 -40.13
CA GLY A 70 11.19 11.77 -39.49
C GLY A 70 9.76 12.04 -39.03
N VAL A 71 8.81 11.15 -39.31
CA VAL A 71 7.41 11.26 -38.89
C VAL A 71 7.19 10.51 -37.57
N LEU A 72 6.56 11.19 -36.62
CA LEU A 72 6.06 10.59 -35.39
C LEU A 72 4.66 10.00 -35.64
N SER A 73 4.48 8.73 -35.35
CA SER A 73 3.19 8.02 -35.47
C SER A 73 2.78 7.41 -34.14
N VAL A 74 1.47 7.39 -33.88
CA VAL A 74 0.83 6.78 -32.72
C VAL A 74 0.22 5.45 -33.16
N THR A 75 0.61 4.34 -32.55
CA THR A 75 0.14 3.01 -32.99
C THR A 75 -1.30 2.71 -32.59
N ALA A 76 -1.95 1.86 -33.38
CA ALA A 76 -3.24 1.26 -33.04
C ALA A 76 -3.17 0.38 -31.77
N GLY A 77 -4.29 0.23 -31.06
CA GLY A 77 -4.47 -0.64 -29.90
C GLY A 77 -5.12 0.08 -28.71
N ARG A 78 -5.08 -0.56 -27.54
CA ARG A 78 -5.77 -0.09 -26.33
C ARG A 78 -4.80 0.39 -25.26
N TYR A 79 -5.26 1.31 -24.42
CA TYR A 79 -4.54 1.76 -23.23
C TYR A 79 -5.52 2.19 -22.14
N TYR A 80 -5.06 2.24 -20.91
CA TYR A 80 -5.84 2.65 -19.74
C TYR A 80 -5.13 3.80 -19.03
N VAL A 81 -5.86 4.87 -18.72
CA VAL A 81 -5.36 6.04 -17.99
C VAL A 81 -6.36 6.39 -16.89
N ALA A 82 -5.94 6.32 -15.62
CA ALA A 82 -6.79 6.51 -14.44
C ALA A 82 -8.11 5.70 -14.51
N GLY A 83 -8.02 4.44 -14.94
CA GLY A 83 -9.18 3.55 -15.10
C GLY A 83 -10.03 3.78 -16.37
N ILE A 84 -9.79 4.85 -17.14
CA ILE A 84 -10.47 5.13 -18.41
C ILE A 84 -9.80 4.32 -19.51
N ARG A 85 -10.57 3.46 -20.18
CA ARG A 85 -10.11 2.73 -21.38
C ARG A 85 -10.15 3.66 -22.58
N VAL A 86 -9.04 3.72 -23.31
CA VAL A 86 -8.94 4.37 -24.62
C VAL A 86 -8.52 3.36 -25.68
N GLU A 87 -8.91 3.64 -26.91
CA GLU A 87 -8.59 2.80 -28.06
C GLU A 87 -8.24 3.69 -29.25
N ASN A 88 -7.18 3.33 -29.95
CA ASN A 88 -6.81 3.91 -31.22
C ASN A 88 -6.97 2.83 -32.28
N GLU A 89 -7.91 3.02 -33.21
CA GLU A 89 -8.27 1.98 -34.18
C GLU A 89 -7.18 1.74 -35.24
N GLN A 90 -6.39 2.78 -35.55
CA GLN A 90 -5.40 2.73 -36.63
C GLN A 90 -4.12 3.49 -36.26
N THR A 91 -2.99 3.02 -36.77
CA THR A 91 -1.73 3.76 -36.64
C THR A 91 -1.82 5.04 -37.48
N VAL A 92 -1.67 6.20 -36.84
CA VAL A 92 -1.80 7.51 -37.48
C VAL A 92 -0.60 8.38 -37.15
N ALA A 93 -0.29 9.35 -38.01
CA ALA A 93 0.69 10.38 -37.66
C ALA A 93 0.20 11.15 -36.41
N ILE A 94 1.12 11.59 -35.56
CA ILE A 94 0.79 12.33 -34.33
C ILE A 94 0.01 13.63 -34.63
N THR A 95 0.16 14.21 -35.82
CA THR A 95 -0.59 15.39 -36.29
C THR A 95 -1.93 15.05 -36.94
N ALA A 96 -2.21 13.77 -37.21
CA ALA A 96 -3.40 13.28 -37.89
C ALA A 96 -4.33 12.49 -36.96
N GLN A 97 -4.19 12.68 -35.64
CA GLN A 97 -5.03 12.04 -34.65
C GLN A 97 -6.50 12.48 -34.80
N PRO A 98 -7.48 11.56 -34.83
CA PRO A 98 -8.90 11.91 -35.03
C PRO A 98 -9.45 12.80 -33.90
N ASP A 99 -8.89 12.63 -32.71
CA ASP A 99 -9.30 13.30 -31.48
C ASP A 99 -8.49 14.55 -31.15
N PHE A 100 -7.42 14.82 -31.90
CA PHE A 100 -6.62 16.02 -31.71
C PHE A 100 -6.39 16.74 -33.04
N PRO A 101 -7.37 17.57 -33.47
CA PRO A 101 -7.31 18.26 -34.76
C PRO A 101 -6.29 19.41 -34.70
N VAL A 102 -5.09 19.14 -35.18
CA VAL A 102 -3.97 20.07 -35.29
C VAL A 102 -3.34 19.97 -36.68
N ARG A 103 -2.50 20.95 -37.04
CA ARG A 103 -1.88 21.06 -38.36
C ARG A 103 -0.35 20.97 -38.30
N SER A 104 0.26 21.20 -37.14
CA SER A 104 1.71 21.13 -36.99
C SER A 104 2.16 20.44 -35.71
N LEU A 105 3.43 19.98 -35.69
CA LEU A 105 4.07 19.45 -34.48
C LEU A 105 4.20 20.51 -33.38
N ALA A 106 4.25 21.80 -33.74
CA ALA A 106 4.27 22.89 -32.78
C ALA A 106 2.96 22.91 -31.96
N GLU A 107 1.81 22.74 -32.61
CA GLU A 107 0.51 22.62 -31.92
C GLU A 107 0.42 21.36 -31.07
N VAL A 108 1.00 20.25 -31.53
CA VAL A 108 1.11 19.01 -30.72
C VAL A 108 1.88 19.28 -29.42
N ALA A 109 2.84 20.21 -29.46
CA ALA A 109 3.63 20.64 -28.31
C ALA A 109 3.02 21.81 -27.52
N GLY A 110 1.78 22.22 -27.82
CA GLY A 110 1.11 23.35 -27.16
C GLY A 110 1.66 24.73 -27.56
N LEU A 111 2.37 24.82 -28.68
CA LEU A 111 2.85 26.08 -29.26
C LEU A 111 1.91 26.56 -30.38
N THR A 112 2.08 27.80 -30.82
CA THR A 112 1.33 28.32 -31.98
C THR A 112 1.74 27.58 -33.25
N ALA A 113 0.81 27.44 -34.20
CA ALA A 113 1.01 26.65 -35.42
C ALA A 113 2.24 27.07 -36.24
N SER A 114 2.59 28.36 -36.22
CA SER A 114 3.73 28.95 -36.92
C SER A 114 5.04 28.97 -36.12
N ALA A 115 5.02 28.57 -34.85
CA ALA A 115 6.22 28.54 -34.03
C ALA A 115 7.18 27.42 -34.47
N SER A 116 8.48 27.71 -34.48
CA SER A 116 9.50 26.67 -34.63
C SER A 116 9.54 25.80 -33.38
N LEU A 117 9.53 24.48 -33.54
CA LEU A 117 9.67 23.56 -32.42
C LEU A 117 11.12 23.59 -31.89
N PRO A 118 11.37 23.91 -30.61
CA PRO A 118 12.73 23.97 -30.07
C PRO A 118 13.42 22.60 -30.05
N ALA A 119 14.74 22.55 -30.26
CA ALA A 119 15.51 21.34 -29.98
C ALA A 119 15.47 21.02 -28.46
N GLY A 120 15.54 19.75 -28.09
CA GLY A 120 15.50 19.30 -26.70
C GLY A 120 14.97 17.88 -26.51
N SER A 121 14.83 17.49 -25.24
CA SER A 121 14.13 16.27 -24.85
C SER A 121 12.64 16.56 -24.62
N TYR A 122 11.80 15.60 -25.02
CA TYR A 122 10.34 15.69 -24.96
C TYR A 122 9.73 14.43 -24.35
N PHE A 123 8.69 14.58 -23.54
CA PHE A 123 7.75 13.49 -23.32
C PHE A 123 6.66 13.53 -24.39
N ALA A 124 6.43 12.40 -25.05
CA ALA A 124 5.13 12.12 -25.62
C ALA A 124 4.24 11.59 -24.51
N TYR A 125 3.07 12.19 -24.32
CA TYR A 125 2.14 11.82 -23.27
C TYR A 125 0.72 11.78 -23.80
N LEU A 126 -0.09 10.91 -23.21
CA LEU A 126 -1.51 10.76 -23.47
C LEU A 126 -2.30 11.64 -22.52
N ASP A 127 -3.20 12.44 -23.07
CA ASP A 127 -4.19 13.27 -22.38
C ASP A 127 -5.59 12.69 -22.64
N VAL A 128 -6.25 12.23 -21.58
CA VAL A 128 -7.55 11.54 -21.64
C VAL A 128 -8.60 12.32 -20.87
N TRP A 129 -9.74 12.57 -21.50
CA TRP A 129 -10.86 13.29 -20.90
C TRP A 129 -12.19 12.95 -21.58
N GLU A 130 -13.31 13.47 -21.08
CA GLU A 130 -14.64 13.17 -21.62
C GLU A 130 -15.34 14.40 -22.22
N ARG A 131 -15.76 14.28 -23.48
CA ARG A 131 -16.52 15.28 -24.22
C ARG A 131 -18.01 14.94 -24.19
N HIS A 132 -18.85 15.96 -24.08
CA HIS A 132 -20.30 15.83 -24.18
C HIS A 132 -20.74 15.99 -25.65
N ILE A 133 -21.57 15.07 -26.13
CA ILE A 133 -22.05 15.00 -27.51
C ILE A 133 -23.57 15.08 -27.51
N THR A 134 -24.11 15.94 -28.38
CA THR A 134 -25.54 16.14 -28.59
C THR A 134 -25.93 15.77 -30.02
N ALA A 135 -27.22 15.85 -30.31
CA ALA A 135 -27.72 15.65 -31.67
C ALA A 135 -27.24 16.71 -32.69
N LEU A 136 -26.63 17.81 -32.26
CA LEU A 136 -26.01 18.78 -33.18
C LEU A 136 -24.71 18.25 -33.78
N GLU A 137 -23.92 17.53 -33.00
CA GLU A 137 -22.69 16.90 -33.49
C GLU A 137 -22.98 15.56 -34.15
N GLU A 138 -23.92 14.78 -33.60
CA GLU A 138 -24.30 13.45 -34.10
C GLU A 138 -25.82 13.35 -34.31
N PRO A 139 -26.32 13.73 -35.50
CA PRO A 139 -27.76 13.73 -35.80
C PRO A 139 -28.44 12.37 -35.61
N ALA A 140 -27.69 11.26 -35.71
CA ALA A 140 -28.21 9.91 -35.51
C ALA A 140 -28.66 9.63 -34.06
N LEU A 141 -28.32 10.49 -33.09
CA LEU A 141 -28.83 10.37 -31.72
C LEU A 141 -30.33 10.65 -31.61
N ARG A 142 -30.94 11.32 -32.59
CA ARG A 142 -32.39 11.58 -32.60
C ARG A 142 -33.14 10.38 -33.14
N GLU A 143 -34.19 9.98 -32.43
CA GLU A 143 -35.10 8.95 -32.92
C GLU A 143 -36.00 9.54 -34.01
N VAL A 144 -35.76 9.12 -35.25
CA VAL A 144 -36.49 9.56 -36.44
C VAL A 144 -37.98 9.22 -36.32
N ALA A 145 -38.30 8.06 -35.73
CA ALA A 145 -39.69 7.61 -35.56
C ALA A 145 -40.52 8.50 -34.62
N LEU A 146 -39.87 9.25 -33.71
CA LEU A 146 -40.54 10.16 -32.79
C LEU A 146 -40.68 11.58 -33.34
N GLY A 147 -40.32 11.82 -34.61
CA GLY A 147 -40.31 13.15 -35.21
C GLY A 147 -39.08 13.99 -34.87
N GLY A 148 -37.98 13.33 -34.48
CA GLY A 148 -36.69 13.97 -34.18
C GLY A 148 -36.50 14.65 -32.80
N PRO A 149 -37.25 14.34 -31.72
CA PRO A 149 -36.97 14.90 -30.40
C PRO A 149 -35.61 14.42 -29.90
N ASP A 150 -34.88 15.34 -29.25
CA ASP A 150 -33.67 15.04 -28.51
C ASP A 150 -34.07 14.51 -27.13
N THR A 151 -33.72 13.25 -26.84
CA THR A 151 -34.11 12.57 -25.60
C THR A 151 -32.94 12.35 -24.66
N THR A 152 -31.74 12.10 -25.20
CA THR A 152 -30.56 11.73 -24.42
C THR A 152 -29.29 12.18 -25.15
N THR A 153 -28.24 12.46 -24.39
CA THR A 153 -26.94 12.87 -24.92
C THR A 153 -25.87 11.81 -24.63
N ARG A 154 -24.64 11.98 -25.12
CA ARG A 154 -23.56 11.01 -24.93
C ARG A 154 -22.32 11.63 -24.30
N LEU A 155 -21.56 10.82 -23.58
CA LEU A 155 -20.18 11.10 -23.23
C LEU A 155 -19.27 10.33 -24.17
N GLN A 156 -18.29 11.03 -24.74
CA GLN A 156 -17.26 10.46 -25.62
C GLN A 156 -15.91 10.60 -24.93
N VAL A 157 -15.19 9.49 -24.78
CA VAL A 157 -13.80 9.51 -24.30
C VAL A 157 -12.91 10.07 -25.41
N MET A 158 -12.12 11.08 -25.06
CA MET A 158 -11.14 11.73 -25.90
C MET A 158 -9.75 11.20 -25.54
N ALA A 159 -8.95 10.83 -26.54
CA ALA A 159 -7.58 10.38 -26.34
C ALA A 159 -6.63 11.16 -27.25
N GLN A 160 -5.74 11.96 -26.66
CA GLN A 160 -4.84 12.83 -27.42
C GLN A 160 -3.39 12.62 -27.00
N VAL A 161 -2.53 12.25 -27.93
CA VAL A 161 -1.08 12.24 -27.71
C VAL A 161 -0.52 13.63 -27.98
N LYS A 162 0.13 14.21 -26.96
CA LYS A 162 0.74 15.54 -26.98
C LYS A 162 2.24 15.45 -26.68
N LEU A 163 2.96 16.52 -26.98
CA LEU A 163 4.39 16.65 -26.71
C LEU A 163 4.63 17.68 -25.60
N LEU A 164 5.46 17.34 -24.62
CA LEU A 164 5.90 18.26 -23.57
C LEU A 164 7.42 18.37 -23.63
N ARG A 165 7.95 19.56 -23.89
CA ARG A 165 9.39 19.80 -23.79
C ARG A 165 9.79 19.76 -22.31
N ILE A 166 10.80 18.96 -21.98
CA ILE A 166 11.25 18.76 -20.59
C ILE A 166 12.63 19.34 -20.30
N GLY A 167 13.35 19.80 -21.33
CA GLY A 167 14.63 20.46 -21.17
C GLY A 167 15.54 20.24 -22.39
N ASP A 168 16.79 20.66 -22.24
CA ASP A 168 17.85 20.34 -23.20
C ASP A 168 18.22 18.85 -23.12
N PRO A 169 18.84 18.27 -24.16
CA PRO A 169 19.22 16.86 -24.16
C PRO A 169 20.14 16.54 -22.99
N ASN A 170 19.64 15.75 -22.04
CA ASN A 170 20.38 15.34 -20.86
C ASN A 170 20.26 13.82 -20.68
N PRO A 171 21.39 13.08 -20.64
CA PRO A 171 21.38 11.63 -20.50
C PRO A 171 20.79 11.13 -19.17
N ALA A 172 20.72 11.97 -18.14
CA ALA A 172 20.10 11.62 -16.86
C ALA A 172 18.55 11.61 -16.90
N LEU A 173 17.92 12.12 -17.97
CA LEU A 173 16.47 12.10 -18.12
C LEU A 173 15.98 10.71 -18.50
N ASP A 174 14.98 10.23 -17.76
CA ASP A 174 14.32 8.94 -17.94
C ASP A 174 12.78 9.06 -17.84
N CYS A 175 12.07 7.94 -18.00
CA CYS A 175 10.60 7.93 -17.88
C CYS A 175 10.08 8.24 -16.47
N ALA A 176 10.90 8.01 -15.42
CA ALA A 176 10.54 8.30 -14.04
C ALA A 176 10.64 9.80 -13.70
N THR A 177 11.48 10.53 -14.44
CA THR A 177 11.73 11.96 -14.23
C THR A 177 10.44 12.78 -14.24
N SER A 178 10.24 13.61 -13.22
CA SER A 178 9.04 14.45 -13.07
C SER A 178 9.41 15.95 -13.15
N PRO A 179 9.54 16.52 -14.36
CA PRO A 179 9.87 17.93 -14.54
C PRO A 179 8.69 18.84 -14.14
N ALA A 180 8.97 20.11 -13.88
CA ALA A 180 7.95 21.08 -13.44
C ALA A 180 6.74 21.16 -14.38
N GLY A 181 6.96 21.10 -15.70
CA GLY A 181 5.88 21.07 -16.69
C GLY A 181 4.97 19.84 -16.55
N TRP A 182 5.54 18.67 -16.20
CA TRP A 182 4.76 17.45 -15.97
C TRP A 182 3.95 17.56 -14.67
N ALA A 183 4.59 18.04 -13.59
CA ALA A 183 3.90 18.29 -12.32
C ALA A 183 2.74 19.29 -12.47
N ALA A 184 2.90 20.33 -13.31
CA ALA A 184 1.87 21.32 -13.58
C ALA A 184 0.64 20.73 -14.31
N LEU A 185 0.83 19.76 -15.22
CA LEU A 185 -0.28 19.04 -15.85
C LEU A 185 -1.08 18.26 -14.80
N LEU A 186 -0.38 17.49 -13.94
CA LEU A 186 -0.96 16.64 -12.91
C LEU A 186 -1.66 17.40 -11.79
N ALA A 187 -1.22 18.62 -11.46
CA ALA A 187 -1.77 19.42 -10.36
C ALA A 187 -3.27 19.77 -10.50
N GLY A 188 -3.84 19.64 -11.71
CA GLY A 188 -5.26 19.91 -11.97
C GLY A 188 -5.68 21.37 -11.68
N SER A 189 -6.98 21.63 -11.73
CA SER A 189 -7.56 22.89 -11.28
C SER A 189 -7.83 22.83 -9.78
N SER A 190 -7.28 23.78 -9.02
CA SER A 190 -7.45 23.88 -7.56
C SER A 190 -8.34 25.05 -7.13
N GLY A 191 -8.76 25.89 -8.09
CA GLY A 191 -9.70 26.98 -7.86
C GLY A 191 -11.02 26.47 -7.29
N ARG A 192 -11.54 27.13 -6.26
CA ARG A 192 -12.82 26.80 -5.64
C ARG A 192 -13.80 27.95 -5.77
N LEU A 193 -15.08 27.62 -5.89
CA LEU A 193 -16.18 28.57 -5.88
C LEU A 193 -17.01 28.34 -4.62
N GLU A 194 -17.53 29.42 -4.04
CA GLU A 194 -18.65 29.39 -3.09
C GLU A 194 -19.85 30.03 -3.78
N ALA A 195 -21.04 29.48 -3.54
CA ALA A 195 -22.29 30.08 -3.97
C ALA A 195 -23.24 30.22 -2.78
N ARG A 196 -24.09 31.24 -2.82
CA ARG A 196 -25.20 31.41 -1.87
C ARG A 196 -26.37 32.11 -2.53
N ALA A 197 -27.55 31.94 -1.96
CA ALA A 197 -28.63 32.89 -2.14
C ALA A 197 -28.36 34.15 -1.29
N GLU A 198 -28.86 35.29 -1.73
CA GLU A 198 -28.69 36.57 -1.03
C GLU A 198 -29.23 36.46 0.40
N PRO A 199 -28.39 36.69 1.43
CA PRO A 199 -28.82 36.51 2.81
C PRO A 199 -29.84 37.58 3.19
N ASP A 200 -30.72 37.26 4.13
CA ASP A 200 -31.59 38.24 4.75
C ASP A 200 -30.76 39.43 5.28
N PRO A 201 -31.13 40.69 4.97
CA PRO A 201 -30.64 41.80 5.76
C PRO A 201 -30.97 41.51 7.23
N THR A 202 -30.07 41.82 8.16
CA THR A 202 -30.34 41.67 9.59
C THR A 202 -31.52 42.57 9.96
N VAL A 203 -32.73 42.03 9.97
CA VAL A 203 -33.92 42.74 10.41
C VAL A 203 -34.06 42.54 11.90
N SER A 204 -34.09 43.64 12.65
CA SER A 204 -34.25 43.66 14.10
C SER A 204 -35.67 43.31 14.57
N ASP A 205 -36.54 42.84 13.67
CA ASP A 205 -37.96 42.55 13.91
C ASP A 205 -38.33 41.16 13.36
N PRO A 206 -38.65 40.18 14.23
CA PRO A 206 -38.94 38.79 13.85
C PRO A 206 -40.25 38.60 13.05
N CYS A 207 -41.02 39.66 12.81
CA CYS A 207 -42.27 39.62 12.04
C CYS A 207 -42.11 40.07 10.57
N VAL A 208 -40.91 40.46 10.14
CA VAL A 208 -40.65 40.95 8.77
C VAL A 208 -39.80 39.91 8.02
N VAL A 209 -40.39 39.24 7.03
CA VAL A 209 -39.62 38.54 5.99
C VAL A 209 -39.15 39.61 4.99
N PRO A 210 -37.84 39.86 4.85
CA PRO A 210 -37.32 40.83 3.90
C PRO A 210 -37.75 40.44 2.48
N ALA A 211 -38.35 41.38 1.74
CA ALA A 211 -38.82 41.12 0.37
C ALA A 211 -37.69 40.82 -0.63
N ASP A 212 -36.44 41.14 -0.26
CA ASP A 212 -35.27 41.10 -1.16
C ASP A 212 -34.29 39.95 -0.87
N ALA A 213 -34.60 39.03 0.04
CA ALA A 213 -33.71 37.93 0.40
C ALA A 213 -33.99 36.64 -0.40
N GLY A 214 -32.98 35.78 -0.50
CA GLY A 214 -33.10 34.47 -1.14
C GLY A 214 -33.03 34.51 -2.68
N TYR A 215 -33.36 33.37 -3.28
CA TYR A 215 -33.52 33.22 -4.73
C TYR A 215 -34.89 33.76 -5.17
N ARG A 216 -34.89 34.70 -6.11
CA ARG A 216 -36.07 35.46 -6.54
C ARG A 216 -36.62 35.05 -7.91
N GLY A 217 -36.02 34.04 -8.54
CA GLY A 217 -36.49 33.52 -9.82
C GLY A 217 -37.84 32.81 -9.70
N LEU A 218 -38.64 32.87 -10.76
CA LEU A 218 -39.96 32.22 -10.83
C LEU A 218 -39.89 30.73 -11.21
N GLU A 219 -38.71 30.27 -11.64
CA GLU A 219 -38.49 28.92 -12.15
C GLU A 219 -37.33 28.24 -11.43
N ASN A 220 -37.37 26.92 -11.35
CA ASN A 220 -36.22 26.13 -10.93
C ASN A 220 -35.17 26.17 -12.04
N GLN A 221 -33.90 26.39 -11.67
CA GLN A 221 -32.81 26.58 -12.65
C GLN A 221 -31.58 25.75 -12.25
N LEU A 222 -30.74 25.42 -13.23
CA LEU A 222 -29.43 24.81 -13.00
C LEU A 222 -28.36 25.75 -13.54
N TYR A 223 -27.94 26.70 -12.70
CA TYR A 223 -26.93 27.67 -13.10
C TYR A 223 -25.60 26.96 -13.35
N ARG A 224 -24.99 27.25 -14.50
CA ARG A 224 -23.61 26.89 -14.81
C ARG A 224 -22.78 28.16 -14.80
N VAL A 225 -21.75 28.19 -13.95
CA VAL A 225 -20.71 29.23 -13.98
C VAL A 225 -19.45 28.58 -14.53
N GLU A 226 -18.92 29.10 -15.63
CA GLU A 226 -17.78 28.54 -16.36
C GLU A 226 -16.66 29.57 -16.54
N VAL A 227 -15.42 29.15 -16.34
CA VAL A 227 -14.24 29.93 -16.66
C VAL A 227 -14.09 30.03 -18.17
N HIS A 228 -14.23 31.24 -18.70
CA HIS A 228 -14.00 31.51 -20.12
C HIS A 228 -12.51 31.67 -20.42
N ARG A 229 -11.82 32.52 -19.65
CA ARG A 229 -10.38 32.78 -19.82
C ARG A 229 -9.74 33.31 -18.53
N ILE A 230 -8.43 33.17 -18.45
CA ILE A 230 -7.62 33.70 -17.35
C ILE A 230 -7.13 35.10 -17.75
N VAL A 231 -7.56 36.15 -17.05
CA VAL A 231 -7.13 37.53 -17.34
C VAL A 231 -5.78 37.80 -16.67
N SER A 232 -5.62 37.35 -15.43
CA SER A 232 -4.38 37.29 -14.69
C SER A 232 -4.48 36.17 -13.63
N PRO A 233 -3.40 35.80 -12.93
CA PRO A 233 -3.44 34.73 -11.91
C PRO A 233 -4.51 34.91 -10.82
N THR A 234 -4.96 36.15 -10.57
CA THR A 234 -5.98 36.48 -9.56
C THR A 234 -7.28 37.03 -10.13
N ARG A 235 -7.37 37.22 -11.46
CA ARG A 235 -8.58 37.72 -12.14
C ARG A 235 -9.04 36.74 -13.20
N ILE A 236 -10.23 36.20 -12.99
CA ILE A 236 -10.81 35.13 -13.81
C ILE A 236 -12.02 35.69 -14.54
N ALA A 237 -12.07 35.55 -15.86
CA ALA A 237 -13.25 35.92 -16.64
C ALA A 237 -14.20 34.71 -16.72
N LEU A 238 -15.41 34.91 -16.22
CA LEU A 238 -16.46 33.92 -16.14
C LEU A 238 -17.55 34.21 -17.17
N LYS A 239 -18.17 33.14 -17.67
CA LYS A 239 -19.45 33.17 -18.38
C LYS A 239 -20.42 32.27 -17.64
N TRP A 240 -21.71 32.56 -17.71
CA TRP A 240 -22.69 31.77 -16.97
C TRP A 240 -24.03 31.69 -17.71
N SER A 241 -24.80 30.65 -17.40
CA SER A 241 -26.17 30.50 -17.90
C SER A 241 -27.05 29.85 -16.83
N ARG A 242 -28.37 30.07 -16.94
CA ARG A 242 -29.42 29.54 -16.06
C ARG A 242 -29.75 28.06 -16.31
N ASP A 243 -29.52 27.63 -17.55
CA ASP A 243 -29.96 26.36 -18.13
C ASP A 243 -28.77 25.46 -18.51
N ASN A 244 -27.70 25.49 -17.71
CA ASN A 244 -26.47 24.72 -17.93
C ASN A 244 -25.77 24.94 -19.30
N GLY A 245 -26.06 26.08 -19.93
CA GLY A 245 -25.63 26.44 -21.27
C GLY A 245 -26.24 25.52 -22.34
N SER A 246 -27.39 24.90 -22.07
CA SER A 246 -27.99 23.87 -22.93
C SER A 246 -28.52 24.41 -24.26
N VAL A 247 -28.88 25.69 -24.32
CA VAL A 247 -29.33 26.34 -25.57
C VAL A 247 -28.16 26.54 -26.52
N VAL A 248 -28.14 25.71 -27.57
CA VAL A 248 -27.15 25.73 -28.65
C VAL A 248 -27.83 25.48 -29.99
N VAL A 249 -27.37 26.15 -31.03
CA VAL A 249 -27.87 26.00 -32.40
C VAL A 249 -26.72 25.82 -33.38
N GLY A 250 -26.98 25.14 -34.50
CA GLY A 250 -26.00 25.01 -35.58
C GLY A 250 -25.82 26.36 -36.26
N TRP A 251 -24.57 26.78 -36.44
CA TRP A 251 -24.20 27.92 -37.27
C TRP A 251 -23.96 27.39 -38.68
N THR A 252 -24.85 27.72 -39.61
CA THR A 252 -24.93 27.10 -40.94
C THR A 252 -24.40 27.97 -42.07
N GLY A 253 -24.17 29.26 -41.81
CA GLY A 253 -23.59 30.16 -42.79
C GLY A 253 -23.40 31.58 -42.29
N GLN A 254 -22.88 32.42 -43.17
CA GLN A 254 -22.61 33.84 -42.91
C GLN A 254 -22.89 34.61 -44.21
N ASP A 255 -23.50 35.78 -44.10
CA ASP A 255 -23.82 36.65 -45.23
C ASP A 255 -22.52 37.19 -45.87
N ALA A 256 -22.40 37.04 -47.19
CA ALA A 256 -21.20 37.41 -47.94
C ALA A 256 -20.97 38.93 -48.05
N LEU A 257 -22.03 39.74 -47.91
CA LEU A 257 -21.98 41.20 -47.99
C LEU A 257 -21.91 41.85 -46.60
N ASN A 258 -22.42 41.16 -45.58
CA ASN A 258 -22.36 41.61 -44.19
C ASN A 258 -21.91 40.47 -43.25
N PRO A 259 -20.61 40.39 -42.91
CA PRO A 259 -20.09 39.29 -42.08
C PRO A 259 -20.69 39.24 -40.66
N ASN A 260 -21.37 40.30 -40.21
CA ASN A 260 -22.02 40.29 -38.91
C ASN A 260 -23.41 39.61 -38.92
N ARG A 261 -23.91 39.18 -40.08
CA ARG A 261 -25.16 38.43 -40.21
C ARG A 261 -24.87 36.94 -40.35
N LEU A 262 -25.25 36.17 -39.35
CA LEU A 262 -25.01 34.73 -39.24
C LEU A 262 -26.31 33.96 -39.51
N THR A 263 -26.25 32.93 -40.34
CA THR A 263 -27.39 32.01 -40.54
C THR A 263 -27.28 30.84 -39.58
N VAL A 264 -28.36 30.54 -38.88
CA VAL A 264 -28.44 29.43 -37.91
C VAL A 264 -29.48 28.38 -38.33
N SER A 265 -29.37 27.18 -37.79
CA SER A 265 -30.31 26.09 -38.07
C SER A 265 -31.73 26.36 -37.53
N SER A 266 -31.81 27.12 -36.44
CA SER A 266 -33.03 27.56 -35.75
C SER A 266 -32.65 28.69 -34.80
N THR A 267 -33.61 29.52 -34.40
CA THR A 267 -33.43 30.54 -33.35
C THR A 267 -33.97 30.10 -31.99
N GLY A 268 -34.39 28.84 -31.84
CA GLY A 268 -34.96 28.32 -30.60
C GLY A 268 -36.27 27.58 -30.81
N ARG A 269 -36.74 26.90 -29.76
CA ARG A 269 -38.08 26.27 -29.75
C ARG A 269 -39.19 27.25 -29.38
N ASP A 270 -38.90 28.18 -28.47
CA ASP A 270 -39.83 29.17 -27.92
C ASP A 270 -39.07 30.42 -27.44
N ASP A 271 -39.79 31.39 -26.88
CA ASP A 271 -39.26 32.68 -26.42
C ASP A 271 -38.33 32.56 -25.18
N ILE A 272 -38.36 31.43 -24.45
CA ILE A 272 -37.60 31.22 -23.20
C ILE A 272 -36.32 30.43 -23.47
N LEU A 273 -36.40 29.35 -24.28
CA LEU A 273 -35.31 28.47 -24.67
C LEU A 273 -34.77 28.80 -26.08
N GLY A 274 -34.98 30.04 -26.51
CA GLY A 274 -34.48 30.58 -27.78
C GLY A 274 -33.40 31.64 -27.64
N LEU A 275 -32.86 32.02 -28.79
CA LEU A 275 -32.00 33.18 -28.95
C LEU A 275 -32.86 34.43 -28.97
N ALA A 276 -32.43 35.47 -28.26
CA ALA A 276 -33.07 36.77 -28.25
C ALA A 276 -32.06 37.91 -28.42
N PRO A 277 -32.48 39.08 -28.94
CA PRO A 277 -31.67 40.28 -28.92
C PRO A 277 -31.12 40.61 -27.53
N ASN A 278 -29.94 41.21 -27.49
CA ASN A 278 -29.16 41.55 -26.30
C ASN A 278 -28.57 40.38 -25.50
N GLN A 279 -28.77 39.13 -25.93
CA GLN A 279 -28.09 37.98 -25.34
C GLN A 279 -26.66 37.81 -25.86
N TRP A 280 -25.82 37.17 -25.06
CA TRP A 280 -24.46 36.80 -25.45
C TRP A 280 -24.41 35.37 -25.95
N VAL A 281 -23.61 35.15 -26.99
CA VAL A 281 -23.37 33.84 -27.55
C VAL A 281 -21.88 33.57 -27.73
N GLU A 282 -21.48 32.33 -27.47
CA GLU A 282 -20.16 31.81 -27.82
C GLU A 282 -20.23 31.09 -29.16
N LEU A 283 -19.40 31.51 -30.11
CA LEU A 283 -19.23 30.82 -31.39
C LEU A 283 -18.11 29.80 -31.25
N THR A 284 -18.39 28.53 -31.53
CA THR A 284 -17.39 27.46 -31.42
C THR A 284 -17.63 26.38 -32.47
N ASP A 285 -16.77 25.37 -32.47
CA ASP A 285 -16.86 24.20 -33.35
C ASP A 285 -16.24 22.98 -32.64
N ASP A 286 -16.35 21.81 -33.25
CA ASP A 286 -15.84 20.58 -32.67
C ASP A 286 -14.32 20.61 -32.51
N ASP A 287 -13.61 21.23 -33.45
CA ASP A 287 -12.16 21.26 -33.46
C ASP A 287 -11.62 22.12 -32.29
N ARG A 288 -12.22 23.27 -32.00
CA ARG A 288 -11.88 24.12 -30.83
C ARG A 288 -12.20 23.43 -29.51
N GLU A 289 -13.37 22.78 -29.42
CA GLU A 289 -13.74 22.01 -28.23
C GLU A 289 -12.74 20.89 -27.95
N LYS A 290 -12.32 20.14 -28.98
CA LYS A 290 -11.30 19.10 -28.83
C LYS A 290 -9.96 19.67 -28.37
N ARG A 291 -9.60 20.90 -28.76
CA ARG A 291 -8.37 21.57 -28.30
C ARG A 291 -8.50 22.27 -26.93
N GLY A 292 -9.69 22.33 -26.35
CA GLY A 292 -9.95 23.06 -25.10
C GLY A 292 -9.88 24.58 -25.27
N GLU A 293 -10.11 25.08 -26.49
CA GLU A 293 -10.10 26.50 -26.81
C GLU A 293 -11.48 27.11 -26.56
N SER A 294 -11.53 28.26 -25.88
CA SER A 294 -12.77 29.02 -25.78
C SER A 294 -13.10 29.73 -27.10
N GLY A 295 -14.38 29.79 -27.43
CA GLY A 295 -14.88 30.50 -28.61
C GLY A 295 -15.03 32.01 -28.37
N PRO A 296 -15.00 32.85 -29.42
CA PRO A 296 -15.30 34.27 -29.26
C PRO A 296 -16.73 34.48 -28.73
N LEU A 297 -16.85 35.38 -27.77
CA LEU A 297 -18.12 35.87 -27.23
C LEU A 297 -18.57 37.10 -28.00
N VAL A 298 -19.81 37.06 -28.52
CA VAL A 298 -20.42 38.15 -29.28
C VAL A 298 -21.84 38.40 -28.79
N LYS A 299 -22.34 39.63 -28.94
CA LYS A 299 -23.69 40.00 -28.52
C LYS A 299 -24.65 39.93 -29.70
N ILE A 300 -25.85 39.40 -29.50
CA ILE A 300 -26.91 39.43 -30.51
C ILE A 300 -27.53 40.83 -30.52
N VAL A 301 -27.56 41.46 -31.70
CA VAL A 301 -28.20 42.76 -31.92
C VAL A 301 -29.64 42.58 -32.38
N GLN A 302 -29.86 41.68 -33.33
CA GLN A 302 -31.16 41.50 -33.97
C GLN A 302 -31.31 40.06 -34.48
N ILE A 303 -32.56 39.59 -34.54
CA ILE A 303 -32.93 38.29 -35.10
C ILE A 303 -34.02 38.49 -36.15
N GLU A 304 -33.85 37.92 -37.33
CA GLU A 304 -34.77 37.97 -38.47
C GLU A 304 -34.93 36.57 -39.07
N GLY A 305 -35.98 35.84 -38.67
CA GLY A 305 -36.11 34.42 -39.02
C GLY A 305 -34.90 33.63 -38.50
N ASN A 306 -34.22 32.88 -39.37
CA ASN A 306 -33.00 32.12 -39.03
C ASN A 306 -31.69 32.93 -39.20
N VAL A 307 -31.78 34.26 -39.28
CA VAL A 307 -30.60 35.14 -39.38
C VAL A 307 -30.42 35.90 -38.08
N VAL A 308 -29.22 35.80 -37.52
CA VAL A 308 -28.79 36.47 -36.29
C VAL A 308 -27.74 37.51 -36.64
N THR A 309 -28.04 38.78 -36.37
CA THR A 309 -27.07 39.87 -36.49
C THR A 309 -26.33 40.03 -35.18
N ILE A 310 -25.00 39.99 -35.23
CA ILE A 310 -24.13 40.08 -34.05
C ILE A 310 -23.37 41.41 -34.00
N ASP A 311 -23.00 41.83 -32.80
CA ASP A 311 -21.94 42.81 -32.54
C ASP A 311 -20.67 42.04 -32.14
N PRO A 312 -19.65 42.00 -33.03
CA PRO A 312 -18.41 41.30 -32.74
C PRO A 312 -17.44 42.11 -31.86
N ALA A 313 -17.80 43.32 -31.41
CA ALA A 313 -16.96 44.18 -30.57
C ALA A 313 -15.53 44.39 -31.14
N GLY A 314 -15.43 44.56 -32.47
CA GLY A 314 -14.17 44.74 -33.19
C GLY A 314 -13.42 43.45 -33.54
N GLN A 315 -13.93 42.27 -33.17
CA GLN A 315 -13.35 40.98 -33.57
C GLN A 315 -13.71 40.66 -35.02
N THR A 316 -12.79 40.02 -35.75
CA THR A 316 -13.09 39.49 -37.09
C THR A 316 -13.65 38.08 -36.94
N ILE A 317 -14.92 37.91 -37.29
CA ILE A 317 -15.61 36.62 -37.25
C ILE A 317 -15.81 36.12 -38.68
N LEU A 318 -15.25 34.96 -39.00
CA LEU A 318 -15.39 34.33 -40.30
C LEU A 318 -15.88 32.90 -40.13
N TYR A 319 -16.96 32.53 -40.83
CA TYR A 319 -17.51 31.17 -40.81
C TYR A 319 -16.46 30.11 -41.16
N SER A 320 -15.61 30.40 -42.14
CA SER A 320 -14.54 29.50 -42.60
C SER A 320 -13.47 29.20 -41.55
N ALA A 321 -13.42 29.93 -40.44
CA ALA A 321 -12.52 29.66 -39.32
C ALA A 321 -13.06 28.56 -38.37
N PHE A 322 -14.24 28.02 -38.64
CA PHE A 322 -14.93 27.00 -37.85
C PHE A 322 -15.24 25.83 -38.80
N SER A 323 -14.45 24.76 -38.72
CA SER A 323 -14.39 23.74 -39.77
C SER A 323 -15.37 22.60 -39.59
N ARG A 324 -15.72 22.24 -38.35
CA ARG A 324 -16.54 21.05 -38.06
C ARG A 324 -17.66 21.35 -37.08
N ASN A 325 -18.90 21.18 -37.53
CA ASN A 325 -20.12 21.50 -36.77
C ASN A 325 -20.05 22.87 -36.07
N PRO A 326 -19.91 23.99 -36.82
CA PRO A 326 -19.94 25.32 -36.23
C PRO A 326 -21.24 25.52 -35.47
N LYS A 327 -21.15 26.08 -34.27
CA LYS A 327 -22.28 26.19 -33.35
C LYS A 327 -22.25 27.51 -32.59
N MET A 328 -23.44 27.96 -32.20
CA MET A 328 -23.67 29.17 -31.43
C MET A 328 -24.36 28.77 -30.12
N ARG A 329 -23.71 29.04 -28.99
CA ARG A 329 -24.22 28.66 -27.66
C ARG A 329 -24.57 29.91 -26.84
N ARG A 330 -25.77 29.93 -26.27
CA ARG A 330 -26.28 31.05 -25.46
C ARG A 330 -25.66 31.09 -24.07
N TRP A 331 -25.44 32.30 -23.58
CA TRP A 331 -25.05 32.62 -22.20
C TRP A 331 -25.93 33.75 -21.66
N ASP A 332 -26.29 33.69 -20.39
CA ASP A 332 -27.28 34.60 -19.76
C ASP A 332 -26.65 35.83 -19.08
N MET A 333 -25.38 36.11 -19.37
CA MET A 333 -24.65 37.25 -18.81
C MET A 333 -25.05 38.56 -19.52
N PRO A 334 -25.73 39.52 -18.87
CA PRO A 334 -26.29 40.69 -19.55
C PRO A 334 -25.21 41.65 -20.10
N ASP A 335 -24.12 41.81 -19.34
CA ASP A 335 -23.07 42.81 -19.60
C ASP A 335 -21.77 42.19 -20.14
N GLY A 336 -21.84 40.98 -20.69
CA GLY A 336 -20.68 40.24 -21.20
C GLY A 336 -19.95 39.44 -20.13
N GLU A 337 -18.69 39.08 -20.40
CA GLU A 337 -17.90 38.27 -19.47
C GLU A 337 -17.73 38.94 -18.10
N LEU A 338 -17.95 38.16 -17.04
CA LEU A 338 -17.88 38.63 -15.66
C LEU A 338 -16.46 38.41 -15.11
N VAL A 339 -15.70 39.49 -14.90
CA VAL A 339 -14.34 39.39 -14.34
C VAL A 339 -14.39 39.39 -12.82
N VAL A 340 -14.01 38.27 -12.21
CA VAL A 340 -14.03 38.06 -10.75
C VAL A 340 -12.61 37.97 -10.20
N THR A 341 -12.36 38.67 -9.11
CA THR A 341 -11.08 38.61 -8.38
C THR A 341 -11.10 37.49 -7.34
N THR A 342 -10.13 36.59 -7.39
CA THR A 342 -9.99 35.47 -6.45
C THR A 342 -9.63 35.97 -5.06
N GLY A 343 -10.26 35.42 -4.01
CA GLY A 343 -9.98 35.77 -2.62
C GLY A 343 -10.56 37.11 -2.15
N ALA A 344 -11.37 37.79 -2.98
CA ALA A 344 -12.10 38.99 -2.56
C ALA A 344 -13.11 38.65 -1.45
N ASN A 345 -13.27 39.53 -0.46
CA ASN A 345 -14.28 39.35 0.59
C ASN A 345 -15.72 39.55 0.08
N ALA A 346 -15.88 40.47 -0.88
CA ALA A 346 -17.17 40.81 -1.48
C ALA A 346 -17.73 39.66 -2.33
N TRP A 347 -19.04 39.50 -2.28
CA TRP A 347 -19.78 38.57 -3.12
C TRP A 347 -20.08 39.21 -4.48
N THR A 348 -19.97 38.43 -5.54
CA THR A 348 -20.34 38.85 -6.90
C THR A 348 -21.75 38.37 -7.19
N ASN A 349 -22.65 39.30 -7.50
CA ASN A 349 -24.02 38.97 -7.89
C ASN A 349 -24.06 38.48 -9.33
N LEU A 350 -24.75 37.37 -9.58
CA LEU A 350 -25.07 36.90 -10.93
C LEU A 350 -26.40 37.52 -11.37
N GLU A 351 -27.50 37.04 -10.78
CA GLU A 351 -28.85 37.58 -10.93
C GLU A 351 -29.78 36.96 -9.87
N GLN A 352 -30.99 37.52 -9.69
CA GLN A 352 -32.08 36.91 -8.91
C GLN A 352 -31.68 36.42 -7.49
N GLY A 353 -30.74 37.12 -6.86
CA GLY A 353 -30.21 36.77 -5.53
C GLY A 353 -29.17 35.65 -5.52
N VAL A 354 -28.76 35.09 -6.66
CA VAL A 354 -27.65 34.13 -6.73
C VAL A 354 -26.32 34.88 -6.71
N GLN A 355 -25.50 34.59 -5.71
CA GLN A 355 -24.20 35.21 -5.50
C GLN A 355 -23.09 34.16 -5.49
N ILE A 356 -21.93 34.53 -6.03
CA ILE A 356 -20.74 33.67 -6.06
C ILE A 356 -19.50 34.36 -5.50
N ARG A 357 -18.50 33.57 -5.12
CA ARG A 357 -17.18 34.04 -4.72
C ARG A 357 -16.11 33.02 -5.08
N LEU A 358 -15.02 33.48 -5.69
CA LEU A 358 -13.87 32.62 -6.02
C LEU A 358 -12.84 32.64 -4.89
N LYS A 359 -12.32 31.47 -4.52
CA LYS A 359 -11.16 31.33 -3.64
C LYS A 359 -9.86 31.35 -4.44
N PRO A 360 -8.71 31.66 -3.80
CA PRO A 360 -7.40 31.47 -4.41
C PRO A 360 -7.21 30.02 -4.89
N GLY A 361 -6.59 29.86 -6.05
CA GLY A 361 -6.32 28.56 -6.65
C GLY A 361 -5.95 28.68 -8.12
N THR A 362 -5.67 27.55 -8.76
CA THR A 362 -5.40 27.48 -10.20
C THR A 362 -6.69 27.22 -10.95
N PHE A 363 -6.99 28.07 -11.92
CA PHE A 363 -8.17 27.99 -12.78
C PHE A 363 -7.75 27.72 -14.22
N ARG A 364 -8.55 26.96 -14.96
CA ARG A 364 -8.36 26.66 -16.38
C ARG A 364 -9.63 27.02 -17.17
N PRO A 365 -9.50 27.48 -18.41
CA PRO A 365 -10.66 27.61 -19.30
C PRO A 365 -11.47 26.31 -19.34
N GLY A 366 -12.79 26.43 -19.24
CA GLY A 366 -13.70 25.30 -19.18
C GLY A 366 -13.95 24.72 -17.78
N ASP A 367 -13.23 25.14 -16.72
CA ASP A 367 -13.63 24.83 -15.35
C ASP A 367 -15.04 25.37 -15.09
N TYR A 368 -15.93 24.58 -14.48
CA TYR A 368 -17.29 25.02 -14.21
C TYR A 368 -17.89 24.49 -12.91
N TRP A 369 -18.94 25.16 -12.43
CA TRP A 369 -19.73 24.76 -11.27
C TRP A 369 -21.22 24.76 -11.58
N PHE A 370 -21.94 23.83 -10.98
CA PHE A 370 -23.39 23.77 -10.99
C PHE A 370 -23.98 24.34 -9.72
N ILE A 371 -25.01 25.18 -9.86
CA ILE A 371 -25.73 25.80 -8.74
C ILE A 371 -27.23 25.59 -9.01
N PRO A 372 -27.84 24.50 -8.49
CA PRO A 372 -29.27 24.29 -8.62
C PRO A 372 -30.03 25.31 -7.76
N ALA A 373 -30.94 26.07 -8.34
CA ALA A 373 -31.79 27.04 -7.66
C ALA A 373 -33.24 26.55 -7.59
N ARG A 374 -33.88 26.68 -6.43
CA ARG A 374 -35.21 26.15 -6.17
C ARG A 374 -36.17 27.24 -5.70
N VAL A 375 -37.28 27.38 -6.41
CA VAL A 375 -38.33 28.38 -6.10
C VAL A 375 -38.99 28.05 -4.77
N VAL A 376 -39.35 26.78 -4.57
CA VAL A 376 -40.11 26.32 -3.39
C VAL A 376 -39.37 26.62 -2.08
N THR A 377 -38.03 26.51 -2.08
CA THR A 377 -37.22 26.79 -0.90
C THR A 377 -36.68 28.22 -0.87
N GLY A 378 -36.90 29.01 -1.94
CA GLY A 378 -36.35 30.36 -2.07
C GLY A 378 -34.82 30.41 -1.95
N THR A 379 -34.11 29.34 -2.30
CA THR A 379 -32.64 29.24 -2.11
C THR A 379 -31.98 28.34 -3.15
N ILE A 380 -30.67 28.16 -3.04
CA ILE A 380 -29.87 27.26 -3.87
C ILE A 380 -29.50 25.98 -3.11
N GLU A 381 -29.35 24.87 -3.85
CA GLU A 381 -28.83 23.61 -3.35
C GLU A 381 -27.28 23.66 -3.36
N TRP A 382 -26.69 24.28 -2.34
CA TRP A 382 -25.24 24.36 -2.17
C TRP A 382 -24.80 23.75 -0.83
N PRO A 383 -23.67 23.03 -0.75
CA PRO A 383 -23.20 22.47 0.52
C PRO A 383 -22.87 23.56 1.54
N LEU A 384 -23.42 23.43 2.75
CA LEU A 384 -23.20 24.34 3.88
C LEU A 384 -22.46 23.62 5.01
N ASP A 385 -21.66 24.35 5.79
CA ASP A 385 -21.05 23.83 7.01
C ASP A 385 -22.03 23.84 8.20
N ALA A 386 -21.57 23.38 9.36
CA ALA A 386 -22.39 23.32 10.58
C ALA A 386 -22.88 24.70 11.07
N THR A 387 -22.28 25.80 10.58
CA THR A 387 -22.65 27.19 10.90
C THR A 387 -23.55 27.82 9.83
N GLY A 388 -23.94 27.06 8.80
CA GLY A 388 -24.75 27.55 7.69
C GLY A 388 -23.96 28.36 6.65
N GLN A 389 -22.62 28.33 6.68
CA GLN A 389 -21.80 29.02 5.68
C GLN A 389 -21.54 28.14 4.45
N PRO A 390 -21.51 28.70 3.23
CA PRO A 390 -21.20 27.96 2.01
C PRO A 390 -19.81 27.32 2.04
N ILE A 391 -19.74 26.01 1.80
CA ILE A 391 -18.48 25.28 1.67
C ILE A 391 -17.91 25.49 0.26
N PRO A 392 -16.64 25.92 0.11
CA PRO A 392 -16.00 26.04 -1.20
C PRO A 392 -15.92 24.70 -1.95
N GLN A 393 -16.45 24.66 -3.17
CA GLN A 393 -16.46 23.48 -4.03
C GLN A 393 -15.42 23.58 -5.16
N LEU A 394 -14.77 22.46 -5.47
CA LEU A 394 -13.95 22.30 -6.67
C LEU A 394 -14.83 22.33 -7.94
N PRO A 395 -14.27 22.64 -9.12
CA PRO A 395 -15.02 22.60 -10.36
C PRO A 395 -15.53 21.18 -10.64
N HIS A 396 -16.75 21.09 -11.17
CA HIS A 396 -17.34 19.89 -11.76
C HIS A 396 -16.78 19.60 -13.18
N GLY A 397 -15.76 20.37 -13.56
CA GLY A 397 -15.16 20.45 -14.89
C GLY A 397 -14.65 19.14 -15.47
N ILE A 398 -14.21 19.23 -16.72
CA ILE A 398 -13.59 18.13 -17.44
C ILE A 398 -12.34 17.68 -16.67
N ARG A 399 -12.35 16.43 -16.20
CA ARG A 399 -11.19 15.83 -15.54
C ARG A 399 -10.28 15.22 -16.59
N HIS A 400 -9.07 15.77 -16.67
CA HIS A 400 -8.02 15.23 -17.53
C HIS A 400 -7.17 14.24 -16.75
N ALA A 401 -6.87 13.10 -17.36
CA ALA A 401 -5.95 12.11 -16.86
C ALA A 401 -4.78 11.97 -17.83
N TYR A 402 -3.56 11.88 -17.30
CA TYR A 402 -2.34 11.95 -18.09
C TYR A 402 -1.47 10.71 -17.93
N CYS A 403 -0.84 10.26 -19.01
CA CYS A 403 0.13 9.18 -18.97
C CYS A 403 1.34 9.42 -19.87
N LYS A 404 2.56 9.18 -19.39
CA LYS A 404 3.76 9.21 -20.25
C LYS A 404 3.77 7.99 -21.18
N LEU A 405 4.03 8.22 -22.46
CA LEU A 405 4.11 7.17 -23.48
C LEU A 405 5.53 6.93 -23.96
N ALA A 406 6.31 7.99 -24.20
CA ALA A 406 7.70 7.86 -24.65
C ALA A 406 8.55 9.05 -24.24
N LEU A 407 9.85 8.82 -24.11
CA LEU A 407 10.87 9.86 -24.03
C LEU A 407 11.53 9.98 -25.41
N LEU A 408 11.52 11.20 -25.96
CA LEU A 408 12.01 11.52 -27.29
C LEU A 408 13.10 12.58 -27.20
N ASP A 409 14.03 12.55 -28.13
CA ASP A 409 14.97 13.65 -28.37
C ASP A 409 14.75 14.23 -29.76
N PHE A 410 14.83 15.56 -29.84
CA PHE A 410 14.71 16.31 -31.08
C PHE A 410 15.90 17.26 -31.22
N ASN A 411 16.67 17.11 -32.30
CA ASN A 411 17.86 17.95 -32.55
C ASN A 411 17.58 19.20 -33.41
N GLY A 412 16.30 19.49 -33.68
CA GLY A 412 15.88 20.57 -34.59
C GLY A 412 15.51 20.08 -36.00
N ASN A 413 15.82 18.83 -36.35
CA ASN A 413 15.48 18.26 -37.65
C ASN A 413 14.98 16.80 -37.55
N VAL A 414 15.60 15.99 -36.69
CA VAL A 414 15.35 14.55 -36.56
C VAL A 414 14.86 14.22 -35.15
N TRP A 415 13.84 13.38 -35.10
CA TRP A 415 13.36 12.75 -33.88
C TRP A 415 14.07 11.43 -33.63
N THR A 416 14.36 11.14 -32.37
CA THR A 416 14.81 9.81 -31.93
C THR A 416 14.03 9.40 -30.69
N LYS A 417 13.43 8.21 -30.71
CA LYS A 417 12.82 7.62 -29.51
C LYS A 417 13.93 7.09 -28.62
N ARG A 418 14.08 7.68 -27.43
CA ARG A 418 15.05 7.23 -26.43
C ARG A 418 14.54 6.05 -25.63
N SER A 419 13.30 6.13 -25.15
CA SER A 419 12.70 5.05 -24.36
C SER A 419 11.17 4.99 -24.53
N ASP A 420 10.63 3.79 -24.40
CA ASP A 420 9.20 3.56 -24.23
C ASP A 420 8.85 3.70 -22.74
N CYS A 421 7.90 4.58 -22.43
CA CYS A 421 7.45 4.83 -21.05
C CYS A 421 6.13 4.14 -20.72
N ARG A 422 5.54 3.41 -21.67
CA ARG A 422 4.30 2.67 -21.45
C ARG A 422 4.51 1.56 -20.44
N ARG A 423 3.53 1.38 -19.55
CA ARG A 423 3.50 0.30 -18.55
C ARG A 423 2.63 -0.80 -19.11
N LEU A 424 3.22 -1.94 -19.46
CA LEU A 424 2.47 -3.03 -20.07
C LEU A 424 2.18 -4.11 -19.04
N PHE A 425 0.94 -4.58 -18.97
CA PHE A 425 0.54 -5.65 -18.07
C PHE A 425 0.10 -6.89 -18.87
N PRO A 426 0.53 -8.10 -18.48
CA PRO A 426 -0.01 -9.32 -19.06
C PRO A 426 -1.46 -9.53 -18.59
N PRO A 427 -2.29 -10.29 -19.32
CA PRO A 427 -3.51 -10.85 -18.76
C PRO A 427 -3.23 -11.52 -17.40
N LEU A 428 -4.19 -11.52 -16.48
CA LEU A 428 -4.05 -12.19 -15.17
C LEU A 428 -3.69 -13.68 -15.31
N THR A 429 -4.16 -14.33 -16.38
CA THR A 429 -3.84 -15.72 -16.74
C THR A 429 -2.44 -15.90 -17.34
N GLU A 430 -1.67 -14.82 -17.50
CA GLU A 430 -0.29 -14.81 -17.99
C GLU A 430 0.66 -14.09 -17.01
N SER A 431 0.24 -13.92 -15.75
CA SER A 431 1.08 -13.37 -14.68
C SER A 431 2.13 -14.39 -14.25
N ILE A 432 3.23 -14.43 -14.99
CA ILE A 432 4.40 -15.25 -14.71
C ILE A 432 5.13 -14.70 -13.48
N HIS A 433 5.34 -15.56 -12.47
CA HIS A 433 6.16 -15.28 -11.30
C HIS A 433 7.49 -16.01 -11.45
N PHE A 434 8.58 -15.30 -11.16
CA PHE A 434 9.95 -15.80 -11.20
C PHE A 434 10.64 -15.49 -9.87
N TYR A 435 11.03 -16.52 -9.12
CA TYR A 435 11.61 -16.35 -7.78
C TYR A 435 12.59 -17.47 -7.42
N GLY A 436 13.51 -17.18 -6.50
CA GLY A 436 14.46 -18.16 -5.97
C GLY A 436 13.77 -19.16 -5.05
N VAL A 437 14.12 -20.45 -5.19
CA VAL A 437 13.62 -21.53 -4.33
C VAL A 437 14.72 -22.20 -3.51
N GLY A 438 16.00 -22.05 -3.89
CA GLY A 438 17.11 -22.58 -3.11
C GLY A 438 18.49 -22.36 -3.74
N GLY A 439 19.54 -22.60 -2.95
CA GLY A 439 20.94 -22.58 -3.43
C GLY A 439 21.69 -21.26 -3.26
N ASP A 440 21.11 -20.23 -2.63
CA ASP A 440 21.84 -18.99 -2.30
C ASP A 440 22.70 -19.15 -1.02
N GLY A 441 23.74 -18.33 -0.88
CA GLY A 441 24.53 -18.21 0.35
C GLY A 441 25.51 -19.35 0.62
N GLN A 442 25.96 -20.08 -0.41
CA GLN A 442 26.80 -21.26 -0.25
C GLN A 442 28.30 -20.93 -0.19
N SER A 443 29.11 -21.82 0.39
CA SER A 443 30.57 -21.69 0.44
C SER A 443 31.27 -22.98 0.05
N VAL A 444 32.44 -22.88 -0.59
CA VAL A 444 33.21 -24.04 -1.06
C VAL A 444 34.71 -23.73 -1.15
N LEU A 445 35.58 -24.74 -1.04
CA LEU A 445 37.02 -24.58 -1.27
C LEU A 445 37.32 -24.16 -2.73
N PRO A 446 38.39 -23.37 -2.99
CA PRO A 446 38.82 -23.02 -4.35
C PRO A 446 38.93 -24.24 -5.27
N GLY A 447 38.16 -24.24 -6.36
CA GLY A 447 38.16 -25.29 -7.38
C GLY A 447 37.05 -26.35 -7.23
N GLU A 448 36.33 -26.36 -6.11
CA GLU A 448 35.27 -27.34 -5.82
C GLU A 448 33.87 -26.88 -6.31
N MET A 449 32.96 -27.83 -6.49
CA MET A 449 31.56 -27.57 -6.85
C MET A 449 30.74 -27.21 -5.61
N LEU A 450 29.78 -26.28 -5.73
CA LEU A 450 28.87 -26.00 -4.62
C LEU A 450 28.05 -27.23 -4.21
N PRO A 451 27.78 -27.43 -2.91
CA PRO A 451 27.05 -28.60 -2.39
C PRO A 451 25.60 -28.72 -2.87
N GLN A 452 24.92 -27.60 -3.09
CA GLN A 452 23.53 -27.54 -3.55
C GLN A 452 23.44 -26.81 -4.90
N PRO A 453 22.53 -27.22 -5.80
CA PRO A 453 22.30 -26.50 -7.05
C PRO A 453 21.61 -25.15 -6.76
N LEU A 454 21.83 -24.18 -7.65
CA LEU A 454 21.05 -22.95 -7.70
C LEU A 454 19.69 -23.28 -8.30
N GLN A 455 18.60 -22.84 -7.67
CA GLN A 455 17.25 -23.19 -8.07
C GLN A 455 16.32 -21.98 -8.10
N VAL A 456 15.60 -21.83 -9.21
CA VAL A 456 14.54 -20.83 -9.39
C VAL A 456 13.25 -21.50 -9.84
N ALA A 457 12.11 -20.93 -9.47
CA ALA A 457 10.79 -21.38 -9.91
C ALA A 457 10.18 -20.39 -10.91
N VAL A 458 9.51 -20.93 -11.92
CA VAL A 458 8.67 -20.22 -12.89
C VAL A 458 7.23 -20.73 -12.73
N THR A 459 6.32 -19.85 -12.32
CA THR A 459 4.90 -20.20 -12.19
C THR A 459 4.02 -19.22 -12.95
N ASN A 460 2.84 -19.68 -13.38
CA ASN A 460 1.76 -18.83 -13.88
C ASN A 460 0.63 -18.88 -12.85
N GLY A 461 0.51 -17.82 -12.05
CA GLY A 461 -0.22 -17.91 -10.77
C GLY A 461 0.34 -19.04 -9.89
N GLN A 462 -0.49 -20.03 -9.56
CA GLN A 462 -0.10 -21.21 -8.78
C GLN A 462 0.36 -22.41 -9.64
N GLN A 463 0.28 -22.33 -10.97
CA GLN A 463 0.63 -23.45 -11.84
C GLN A 463 2.10 -23.42 -12.26
N PRO A 464 2.83 -24.55 -12.18
CA PRO A 464 4.22 -24.62 -12.60
C PRO A 464 4.38 -24.52 -14.13
N VAL A 465 5.39 -23.79 -14.61
CA VAL A 465 5.71 -23.65 -16.03
C VAL A 465 6.96 -24.47 -16.36
N ASN A 466 6.79 -25.60 -17.06
CA ASN A 466 7.85 -26.59 -17.30
C ASN A 466 8.63 -26.39 -18.62
N ASN A 467 8.17 -25.48 -19.47
CA ASN A 467 8.65 -25.21 -20.84
C ASN A 467 9.30 -23.82 -20.99
N ALA A 468 9.83 -23.27 -19.90
CA ALA A 468 10.58 -22.03 -19.90
C ALA A 468 12.06 -22.25 -20.22
N ARG A 469 12.73 -21.22 -20.73
CA ARG A 469 14.18 -21.10 -20.80
C ARG A 469 14.64 -20.11 -19.73
N VAL A 470 15.38 -20.60 -18.74
CA VAL A 470 15.96 -19.80 -17.67
C VAL A 470 17.46 -19.70 -17.88
N ARG A 471 18.01 -18.49 -17.83
CA ARG A 471 19.45 -18.26 -17.92
C ARG A 471 20.06 -18.04 -16.55
N PHE A 472 21.14 -18.77 -16.28
CA PHE A 472 22.05 -18.49 -15.18
C PHE A 472 23.33 -17.88 -15.77
N ARG A 473 23.83 -16.80 -15.18
CA ARG A 473 24.98 -16.05 -15.69
C ARG A 473 25.84 -15.55 -14.53
N LEU A 474 27.16 -15.66 -14.64
CA LEU A 474 28.06 -15.09 -13.64
C LEU A 474 27.99 -13.55 -13.64
N ALA A 475 28.05 -12.97 -12.45
CA ALA A 475 28.06 -11.52 -12.22
C ALA A 475 29.26 -11.16 -11.32
N PRO A 476 30.26 -10.40 -11.81
CA PRO A 476 30.39 -9.87 -13.18
C PRO A 476 30.69 -10.96 -14.22
N GLN A 477 30.33 -10.73 -15.50
CA GLN A 477 30.52 -11.71 -16.59
C GLN A 477 31.99 -12.04 -16.91
N THR A 478 32.92 -11.27 -16.35
CA THR A 478 34.36 -11.49 -16.44
C THR A 478 34.90 -12.52 -15.44
N ALA A 479 34.05 -13.06 -14.55
CA ALA A 479 34.44 -14.07 -13.58
C ALA A 479 34.77 -15.42 -14.25
N ALA A 480 35.80 -16.13 -13.78
CA ALA A 480 36.25 -17.40 -14.36
C ALA A 480 35.57 -18.65 -13.75
N GLY A 481 34.43 -18.48 -13.08
CA GLY A 481 33.63 -19.59 -12.56
C GLY A 481 32.97 -20.42 -13.65
N GLN A 482 32.38 -21.55 -13.29
CA GLN A 482 31.73 -22.47 -14.23
C GLN A 482 30.35 -22.88 -13.73
N LEU A 483 29.32 -22.60 -14.53
CA LEU A 483 27.95 -23.08 -14.36
C LEU A 483 27.76 -24.35 -15.18
N ILE A 484 27.00 -25.32 -14.66
CA ILE A 484 26.75 -26.61 -15.30
C ILE A 484 25.26 -26.99 -15.19
N ALA A 485 24.63 -27.37 -16.29
CA ALA A 485 23.34 -28.05 -16.29
C ALA A 485 23.29 -29.11 -17.40
N GLY A 486 22.99 -30.36 -17.02
CA GLY A 486 23.06 -31.48 -17.95
C GLY A 486 24.46 -31.65 -18.54
N SER A 487 24.56 -31.65 -19.88
CA SER A 487 25.84 -31.72 -20.61
C SER A 487 26.47 -30.36 -20.93
N ALA A 488 25.80 -29.24 -20.61
CA ALA A 488 26.28 -27.90 -20.91
C ALA A 488 27.07 -27.30 -19.73
N ALA A 489 28.18 -26.63 -20.02
CA ALA A 489 28.99 -25.92 -19.04
C ALA A 489 29.55 -24.59 -19.60
N GLY A 490 29.57 -23.53 -18.79
CA GLY A 490 30.08 -22.21 -19.20
C GLY A 490 29.90 -21.11 -18.16
N THR A 491 30.22 -19.86 -18.50
CA THR A 491 30.00 -18.68 -17.63
C THR A 491 28.57 -18.14 -17.73
N SER A 492 27.81 -18.61 -18.71
CA SER A 492 26.36 -18.40 -18.86
C SER A 492 25.75 -19.65 -19.48
N ILE A 493 24.65 -20.14 -18.92
CA ILE A 493 23.96 -21.33 -19.40
C ILE A 493 22.45 -21.10 -19.43
N ASP A 494 21.78 -21.76 -20.38
CA ASP A 494 20.33 -21.82 -20.47
C ASP A 494 19.83 -23.19 -20.03
N VAL A 495 18.88 -23.19 -19.09
CA VAL A 495 18.17 -24.38 -18.61
C VAL A 495 16.76 -24.35 -19.20
N THR A 496 16.42 -25.32 -20.04
CA THR A 496 15.14 -25.39 -20.78
C THR A 496 14.17 -26.46 -20.26
N THR A 497 14.55 -27.18 -19.21
CA THR A 497 13.76 -28.26 -18.62
C THR A 497 13.59 -28.00 -17.13
N GLY A 498 12.38 -27.64 -16.70
CA GLY A 498 12.06 -27.45 -15.29
C GLY A 498 11.04 -28.48 -14.82
N GLN A 499 11.37 -29.29 -13.82
CA GLN A 499 10.42 -30.23 -13.24
C GLN A 499 9.56 -29.48 -12.22
N ASN A 500 8.23 -29.53 -12.36
CA ASN A 500 7.29 -28.76 -11.53
C ASN A 500 7.62 -27.26 -11.48
N GLY A 501 8.07 -26.69 -12.61
CA GLY A 501 8.40 -25.28 -12.76
C GLY A 501 9.74 -24.87 -12.14
N ILE A 502 10.53 -25.81 -11.61
CA ILE A 502 11.82 -25.55 -10.98
C ILE A 502 12.96 -25.80 -11.97
N TYR A 503 13.78 -24.78 -12.19
CA TYR A 503 14.96 -24.81 -13.04
C TYR A 503 16.21 -24.76 -12.18
N SER A 504 17.18 -25.64 -12.47
CA SER A 504 18.36 -25.83 -11.63
C SER A 504 19.66 -25.83 -12.43
N CYS A 505 20.72 -25.29 -11.82
CA CYS A 505 22.09 -25.47 -12.31
C CYS A 505 23.07 -25.68 -11.15
N GLN A 506 24.16 -26.41 -11.42
CA GLN A 506 25.30 -26.47 -10.51
C GLN A 506 26.26 -25.32 -10.81
N TRP A 507 27.01 -24.90 -9.79
CA TRP A 507 27.97 -23.81 -9.91
C TRP A 507 29.28 -24.17 -9.20
N ARG A 508 30.37 -24.08 -9.94
CA ARG A 508 31.75 -24.09 -9.46
C ARG A 508 32.27 -22.65 -9.47
N PRO A 509 32.46 -22.00 -8.32
CA PRO A 509 32.96 -20.63 -8.27
C PRO A 509 34.41 -20.53 -8.81
N ASP A 510 34.77 -19.36 -9.34
CA ASP A 510 36.14 -19.02 -9.74
C ASP A 510 37.08 -19.23 -8.54
N PRO A 511 38.18 -20.00 -8.62
CA PRO A 511 39.06 -20.24 -7.48
C PRO A 511 39.86 -19.01 -7.00
N ALA A 512 39.87 -17.90 -7.75
CA ALA A 512 40.61 -16.69 -7.40
C ALA A 512 39.75 -15.61 -6.72
N VAL A 513 38.42 -15.69 -6.82
CA VAL A 513 37.51 -14.61 -6.39
C VAL A 513 36.76 -14.99 -5.12
N GLN A 514 36.99 -14.24 -4.03
CA GLN A 514 36.53 -14.60 -2.69
C GLN A 514 35.01 -14.60 -2.51
N SER A 515 34.31 -13.65 -3.13
CA SER A 515 32.85 -13.55 -3.12
C SER A 515 32.39 -13.32 -4.54
N GLN A 516 31.47 -14.15 -4.99
CA GLN A 516 31.00 -14.18 -6.36
C GLN A 516 29.49 -14.25 -6.39
N ARG A 517 28.93 -13.87 -7.53
CA ARG A 517 27.49 -13.86 -7.72
C ARG A 517 27.14 -14.53 -9.04
N VAL A 518 26.02 -15.22 -9.02
CA VAL A 518 25.29 -15.68 -10.21
C VAL A 518 23.97 -14.94 -10.22
N GLU A 519 23.59 -14.44 -11.38
CA GLU A 519 22.23 -13.98 -11.62
C GLU A 519 21.48 -15.01 -12.42
N ALA A 520 20.21 -15.22 -12.06
CA ALA A 520 19.27 -16.02 -12.81
C ALA A 520 18.11 -15.14 -13.29
N PHE A 521 17.66 -15.38 -14.51
CA PHE A 521 16.52 -14.67 -15.09
C PHE A 521 15.83 -15.48 -16.18
N LEU A 522 14.54 -15.20 -16.37
CA LEU A 522 13.72 -15.81 -17.40
C LEU A 522 14.08 -15.26 -18.79
N VAL A 523 14.36 -16.13 -19.74
CA VAL A 523 14.70 -15.77 -21.13
C VAL A 523 13.49 -15.88 -22.04
N GLU A 524 12.80 -17.01 -22.01
CA GLU A 524 11.62 -17.24 -22.86
C GLU A 524 10.67 -18.28 -22.27
N ILE A 525 9.41 -18.26 -22.69
CA ILE A 525 8.45 -19.36 -22.49
C ILE A 525 7.76 -19.54 -23.84
N ASP A 526 7.79 -20.75 -24.42
CA ASP A 526 7.16 -21.05 -25.72
C ASP A 526 7.50 -20.05 -26.84
N GLY A 527 8.73 -19.57 -26.87
CA GLY A 527 9.19 -18.58 -27.86
C GLY A 527 8.76 -17.13 -27.59
N LYS A 528 8.01 -16.85 -26.52
CA LYS A 528 7.76 -15.48 -26.01
C LYS A 528 8.99 -15.01 -25.23
N PRO A 529 9.72 -13.97 -25.67
CA PRO A 529 10.92 -13.50 -24.99
C PRO A 529 10.59 -12.68 -23.72
N PHE A 530 11.37 -12.87 -22.67
CA PHE A 530 11.39 -12.10 -21.42
C PHE A 530 12.70 -11.34 -21.21
N VAL A 531 13.44 -11.16 -22.31
CA VAL A 531 14.66 -10.36 -22.42
C VAL A 531 14.48 -9.31 -23.50
N ASN A 532 15.16 -8.16 -23.36
CA ASN A 532 15.15 -7.09 -24.35
C ASN A 532 16.04 -7.44 -25.57
N SER A 533 16.13 -6.53 -26.55
CA SER A 533 16.97 -6.71 -27.75
C SER A 533 18.47 -6.83 -27.46
N ALA A 534 18.93 -6.40 -26.28
CA ALA A 534 20.30 -6.57 -25.82
C ALA A 534 20.52 -7.89 -25.04
N GLY A 535 19.47 -8.71 -24.88
CA GLY A 535 19.51 -9.98 -24.13
C GLY A 535 19.47 -9.81 -22.61
N GLU A 536 19.12 -8.63 -22.11
CA GLU A 536 18.98 -8.35 -20.67
C GLU A 536 17.54 -8.57 -20.19
N PRO A 537 17.33 -9.04 -18.95
CA PRO A 537 16.02 -9.44 -18.46
C PRO A 537 15.06 -8.27 -18.28
N VAL A 538 13.79 -8.51 -18.61
CA VAL A 538 12.67 -7.58 -18.43
C VAL A 538 12.00 -7.77 -17.06
N LEU A 539 12.09 -8.99 -16.49
CA LEU A 539 11.63 -9.31 -15.13
C LEU A 539 12.77 -9.16 -14.09
N PRO A 540 12.43 -9.00 -12.79
CA PRO A 540 13.42 -8.98 -11.71
C PRO A 540 14.34 -10.20 -11.73
N ARG A 541 15.63 -9.98 -11.40
CA ARG A 541 16.65 -11.02 -11.33
C ARG A 541 16.60 -11.72 -9.99
N VAL A 542 16.93 -13.00 -9.97
CA VAL A 542 17.28 -13.72 -8.74
C VAL A 542 18.79 -13.78 -8.66
N PHE A 543 19.36 -13.36 -7.52
CA PHE A 543 20.80 -13.42 -7.31
C PHE A 543 21.14 -14.55 -6.35
N PHE A 544 22.20 -15.27 -6.68
CA PHE A 544 22.82 -16.27 -5.83
C PHE A 544 24.25 -15.84 -5.55
N ASN A 545 24.65 -15.81 -4.29
CA ASN A 545 25.96 -15.45 -3.83
C ASN A 545 26.66 -16.71 -3.31
N ALA A 546 27.94 -16.85 -3.64
CA ALA A 546 28.79 -17.86 -3.02
C ALA A 546 30.17 -17.31 -2.69
N SER A 547 30.81 -17.94 -1.71
CA SER A 547 32.15 -17.55 -1.26
C SER A 547 33.15 -18.71 -1.30
N LEU A 548 34.42 -18.37 -1.56
CA LEU A 548 35.51 -19.35 -1.50
C LEU A 548 36.07 -19.48 -0.09
N GLU A 549 36.30 -20.71 0.33
CA GLU A 549 36.96 -21.03 1.59
C GLU A 549 38.48 -21.18 1.38
N ARG A 550 39.29 -20.21 1.79
CA ARG A 550 40.76 -20.37 1.74
C ARG A 550 41.26 -21.25 2.88
N ARG A 551 42.02 -22.31 2.58
CA ARG A 551 42.93 -22.95 3.55
C ARG A 551 44.09 -22.00 3.85
N GLY A 552 43.92 -21.14 4.85
CA GLY A 552 45.02 -20.39 5.49
C GLY A 552 45.02 -18.87 5.27
N ARG A 553 44.70 -18.14 6.36
CA ARG A 553 45.03 -16.76 6.76
C ARG A 553 45.30 -15.69 5.68
N SER A 554 44.30 -14.85 5.41
CA SER A 554 44.43 -13.38 5.48
C SER A 554 43.07 -12.66 5.36
N GLY A 555 42.59 -12.09 6.48
CA GLY A 555 41.53 -11.07 6.55
C GLY A 555 40.09 -11.62 6.60
N CYS A 556 39.37 -11.64 7.72
CA CYS A 556 39.63 -10.94 8.99
C CYS A 556 38.94 -11.63 10.18
N CYS A 557 38.49 -12.90 10.05
CA CYS A 557 37.82 -13.60 11.13
C CYS A 557 38.73 -14.67 11.75
N VAL A 558 38.67 -14.77 13.07
CA VAL A 558 39.25 -15.84 13.87
C VAL A 558 38.31 -17.03 13.79
N THR A 559 38.81 -18.18 13.35
CA THR A 559 37.99 -19.38 13.20
C THR A 559 37.85 -20.13 14.53
N ILE A 560 36.63 -20.53 14.86
CA ILE A 560 36.29 -21.22 16.11
C ILE A 560 35.67 -22.57 15.80
N GLY A 561 36.08 -23.60 16.53
CA GLY A 561 35.60 -24.98 16.41
C GLY A 561 36.72 -25.96 16.07
N PHE A 562 36.34 -27.21 15.78
CA PHE A 562 37.29 -28.27 15.39
C PHE A 562 38.21 -27.81 14.25
N ASP A 563 39.53 -27.96 14.41
CA ASP A 563 40.58 -27.48 13.50
C ASP A 563 40.55 -25.96 13.19
N GLY A 564 39.89 -25.14 14.03
CA GLY A 564 39.92 -23.68 13.95
C GLY A 564 41.15 -23.05 14.63
N ASP A 565 41.31 -21.72 14.52
CA ASP A 565 42.34 -20.96 15.23
C ASP A 565 42.21 -21.10 16.75
N PHE A 566 40.98 -21.27 17.26
CA PHE A 566 40.68 -21.56 18.65
C PHE A 566 39.68 -22.71 18.78
N PRO A 567 39.79 -23.54 19.83
CA PRO A 567 38.91 -24.68 20.04
C PRO A 567 37.47 -24.25 20.39
N ASP A 568 37.30 -23.14 21.10
CA ASP A 568 36.01 -22.61 21.54
C ASP A 568 36.02 -21.07 21.65
N LEU A 569 34.81 -20.48 21.74
CA LEU A 569 34.61 -19.03 21.78
C LEU A 569 35.21 -18.38 23.03
N ASN A 570 35.19 -19.07 24.18
CA ASN A 570 35.73 -18.53 25.43
C ASN A 570 37.26 -18.43 25.38
N ALA A 571 37.93 -19.43 24.80
CA ALA A 571 39.37 -19.42 24.56
C ALA A 571 39.77 -18.28 23.62
N ALA A 572 39.02 -18.08 22.53
CA ALA A 572 39.25 -17.00 21.58
C ALA A 572 39.09 -15.63 22.22
N LEU A 573 37.98 -15.40 22.93
CA LEU A 573 37.71 -14.15 23.64
C LEU A 573 38.79 -13.84 24.68
N LYS A 574 39.13 -14.81 25.54
CA LYS A 574 40.12 -14.63 26.60
C LYS A 574 41.49 -14.22 26.04
N GLU A 575 41.96 -14.89 25.00
CA GLU A 575 43.27 -14.64 24.40
C GLU A 575 43.31 -13.30 23.63
N LEU A 576 42.30 -13.02 22.79
CA LEU A 576 42.28 -11.80 21.98
C LEU A 576 42.08 -10.55 22.85
N LEU A 577 41.23 -10.63 23.88
CA LEU A 577 41.08 -9.54 24.85
C LEU A 577 42.37 -9.31 25.63
N ALA A 578 43.09 -10.36 26.03
CA ALA A 578 44.39 -10.23 26.69
C ALA A 578 45.46 -9.56 25.80
N ARG A 579 45.35 -9.71 24.47
CA ARG A 579 46.18 -9.01 23.48
C ARG A 579 45.74 -7.56 23.22
N GLY A 580 44.64 -7.14 23.82
CA GLY A 580 44.09 -5.80 23.64
C GLY A 580 43.31 -5.62 22.33
N GLU A 581 42.94 -6.70 21.65
CA GLU A 581 42.12 -6.65 20.43
C GLU A 581 40.71 -6.17 20.76
N ARG A 582 40.19 -5.25 19.95
CA ARG A 582 38.87 -4.60 20.14
C ARG A 582 37.92 -4.78 18.96
N ARG A 583 38.41 -5.36 17.86
CA ARG A 583 37.61 -5.72 16.68
C ARG A 583 37.64 -7.23 16.56
N LEU A 584 36.68 -7.86 17.22
CA LEU A 584 36.59 -9.31 17.29
C LEU A 584 35.61 -9.81 16.23
N LEU A 585 36.14 -10.52 15.24
CA LEU A 585 35.39 -11.07 14.13
C LEU A 585 35.53 -12.60 14.20
N PHE A 586 34.44 -13.31 14.50
CA PHE A 586 34.46 -14.74 14.76
C PHE A 586 33.73 -15.53 13.68
N CYS A 587 34.42 -16.50 13.08
CA CYS A 587 33.87 -17.45 12.13
C CYS A 587 33.69 -18.80 12.81
N LEU A 588 32.46 -19.11 13.21
CA LEU A 588 32.16 -20.42 13.78
C LEU A 588 31.99 -21.43 12.64
N ARG A 589 32.81 -22.48 12.69
CA ARG A 589 32.74 -23.58 11.73
C ARG A 589 31.45 -24.38 11.92
N PRO A 590 31.00 -25.18 10.94
CA PRO A 590 29.89 -26.10 11.15
C PRO A 590 30.13 -27.02 12.35
N GLY A 591 29.09 -27.26 13.14
CA GLY A 591 29.14 -28.02 14.38
C GLY A 591 28.47 -27.31 15.55
N VAL A 592 28.54 -27.96 16.72
CA VAL A 592 28.00 -27.47 17.98
C VAL A 592 29.09 -26.70 18.73
N HIS A 593 28.78 -25.47 19.13
CA HIS A 593 29.66 -24.57 19.88
C HIS A 593 29.00 -24.23 21.21
N GLU A 594 29.50 -24.80 22.29
CA GLU A 594 28.96 -24.52 23.62
C GLU A 594 29.53 -23.21 24.16
N VAL A 595 28.65 -22.34 24.65
CA VAL A 595 29.00 -21.10 25.32
C VAL A 595 28.41 -21.12 26.72
N GLY A 596 29.29 -21.25 27.71
CA GLY A 596 28.96 -21.04 29.12
C GLY A 596 28.74 -19.55 29.43
N GLY A 597 28.30 -19.26 30.66
CA GLY A 597 27.93 -17.91 31.08
C GLY A 597 29.05 -16.92 30.83
N LEU A 598 28.79 -15.93 29.98
CA LEU A 598 29.79 -14.98 29.49
C LEU A 598 29.24 -13.57 29.57
N ARG A 599 29.94 -12.72 30.32
CA ARG A 599 29.64 -11.29 30.40
C ARG A 599 30.81 -10.49 29.83
N LEU A 600 30.56 -9.75 28.75
CA LEU A 600 31.51 -8.84 28.11
C LEU A 600 31.08 -7.41 28.37
N ASP A 601 31.90 -6.67 29.12
CA ASP A 601 31.67 -5.27 29.47
C ASP A 601 32.93 -4.43 29.23
N PRO A 602 33.23 -4.06 27.97
CA PRO A 602 34.36 -3.18 27.64
C PRO A 602 34.12 -1.70 27.99
N SER A 603 32.94 -1.33 28.50
CA SER A 603 32.54 0.06 28.79
C SER A 603 33.40 0.76 29.85
N LEU A 604 34.27 0.02 30.52
CA LEU A 604 35.33 0.52 31.40
C LEU A 604 36.52 1.16 30.66
N THR A 605 36.46 1.28 29.33
CA THR A 605 37.59 1.74 28.50
C THR A 605 37.17 2.69 27.37
N VAL A 606 38.03 3.63 26.99
CA VAL A 606 37.70 4.76 26.07
C VAL A 606 37.75 4.39 24.57
N ARG A 607 38.01 3.13 24.21
CA ARG A 607 38.18 2.71 22.79
C ARG A 607 37.00 1.88 22.30
N PRO A 608 36.53 2.10 21.06
CA PRO A 608 35.37 1.40 20.52
C PRO A 608 35.63 -0.11 20.41
N PHE A 609 34.60 -0.89 20.71
CA PHE A 609 34.59 -2.34 20.71
C PHE A 609 33.58 -2.85 19.68
N HIS A 610 34.04 -3.69 18.76
CA HIS A 610 33.19 -4.32 17.76
C HIS A 610 33.27 -5.84 17.91
N LEU A 611 32.11 -6.48 17.98
CA LEU A 611 31.96 -7.93 18.04
C LEU A 611 31.06 -8.40 16.91
N GLU A 612 31.58 -9.27 16.06
CA GLU A 612 30.79 -9.96 15.05
C GLU A 612 31.00 -11.47 15.17
N ILE A 613 29.90 -12.21 15.23
CA ILE A 613 29.88 -13.68 15.27
C ILE A 613 29.07 -14.16 14.07
N LYS A 614 29.71 -14.98 13.23
CA LYS A 614 29.08 -15.54 12.04
C LYS A 614 29.24 -17.03 11.92
N GLY A 615 28.21 -17.68 11.39
CA GLY A 615 28.19 -19.11 11.12
C GLY A 615 27.74 -19.46 9.71
N CYS A 616 27.32 -20.71 9.56
CA CYS A 616 26.83 -21.32 8.31
C CYS A 616 25.35 -21.72 8.41
N GLY A 617 24.52 -20.86 9.03
CA GLY A 617 23.10 -21.08 9.24
C GLY A 617 22.83 -22.19 10.24
N LEU A 618 21.88 -23.08 9.92
CA LEU A 618 21.53 -24.25 10.75
C LEU A 618 22.68 -25.26 10.92
N ALA A 619 23.75 -25.17 10.11
CA ALA A 619 24.92 -26.02 10.27
C ALA A 619 25.84 -25.59 11.42
N THR A 620 25.67 -24.38 11.95
CA THR A 620 26.44 -23.84 13.08
C THR A 620 25.48 -23.60 14.25
N ASP A 621 25.53 -24.48 15.24
CA ASP A 621 24.68 -24.43 16.44
C ASP A 621 25.46 -23.86 17.63
N LEU A 622 25.14 -22.62 18.00
CA LEU A 622 25.65 -21.95 19.18
C LEU A 622 24.77 -22.31 20.38
N ARG A 623 25.21 -23.28 21.18
CA ARG A 623 24.47 -23.75 22.35
C ARG A 623 24.83 -22.92 23.58
N LEU A 624 23.90 -22.08 24.01
CA LEU A 624 24.02 -21.30 25.23
C LEU A 624 23.62 -22.19 26.42
N THR A 625 24.59 -22.52 27.28
CA THR A 625 24.35 -23.29 28.51
C THR A 625 24.18 -22.39 29.74
N ALA A 626 24.49 -21.09 29.61
CA ALA A 626 24.22 -20.03 30.56
C ALA A 626 24.17 -18.66 29.84
N PRO A 627 23.74 -17.56 30.50
CA PRO A 627 23.51 -16.27 29.85
C PRO A 627 24.72 -15.65 29.13
N LEU A 628 24.47 -15.01 27.99
CA LEU A 628 25.40 -14.18 27.25
C LEU A 628 25.03 -12.71 27.40
N ASP A 629 25.78 -11.99 28.23
CA ASP A 629 25.58 -10.57 28.54
C ASP A 629 26.62 -9.71 27.82
N LEU A 630 26.17 -8.87 26.88
CA LEU A 630 27.00 -7.91 26.16
C LEU A 630 26.61 -6.48 26.58
N VAL A 631 27.56 -5.75 27.16
CA VAL A 631 27.30 -4.44 27.76
C VAL A 631 28.27 -3.39 27.22
N GLY A 632 27.75 -2.30 26.66
CA GLY A 632 28.60 -1.20 26.19
C GLY A 632 29.49 -1.54 24.99
N ILE A 633 29.04 -2.47 24.13
CA ILE A 633 29.73 -2.82 22.89
C ILE A 633 29.22 -1.91 21.77
N ASP A 634 30.10 -1.13 21.14
CA ASP A 634 29.74 -0.17 20.08
C ASP A 634 29.02 -0.83 18.90
N THR A 635 29.42 -2.04 18.52
CA THR A 635 28.75 -2.80 17.45
C THR A 635 28.69 -4.28 17.76
N VAL A 636 27.48 -4.85 17.75
CA VAL A 636 27.22 -6.28 17.88
C VAL A 636 26.56 -6.79 16.61
N VAL A 637 27.21 -7.74 15.92
CA VAL A 637 26.67 -8.40 14.73
C VAL A 637 26.57 -9.91 14.95
N LEU A 638 25.38 -10.47 14.80
CA LEU A 638 25.14 -11.92 14.82
C LEU A 638 24.50 -12.33 13.51
N HIS A 639 25.11 -13.22 12.73
CA HIS A 639 24.47 -13.65 11.48
C HIS A 639 24.75 -15.09 11.07
N ASN A 640 23.76 -15.71 10.42
CA ASN A 640 23.82 -17.10 9.97
C ASN A 640 24.14 -18.11 11.09
N LEU A 641 23.42 -18.05 12.22
CA LEU A 641 23.60 -18.98 13.34
C LEU A 641 22.28 -19.70 13.68
N ALA A 642 22.36 -20.97 14.05
CA ALA A 642 21.39 -21.53 14.99
C ALA A 642 21.87 -21.20 16.40
N ILE A 643 20.99 -20.64 17.24
CA ILE A 643 21.27 -20.34 18.64
C ILE A 643 20.26 -21.11 19.47
N THR A 644 20.75 -22.11 20.18
CA THR A 644 19.93 -22.98 21.03
C THR A 644 20.20 -22.62 22.48
N VAL A 645 19.14 -22.30 23.24
CA VAL A 645 19.24 -21.98 24.66
C VAL A 645 18.88 -23.22 25.48
N ASP A 646 19.89 -23.87 26.05
CA ASP A 646 19.77 -25.12 26.83
C ASP A 646 19.52 -24.87 28.33
N PHE A 647 19.07 -23.67 28.68
CA PHE A 647 18.67 -23.32 30.02
C PHE A 647 17.46 -22.39 29.98
N ILE A 648 16.79 -22.23 31.12
CA ILE A 648 15.69 -21.27 31.26
C ILE A 648 16.28 -20.02 31.93
N PRO A 649 16.28 -18.85 31.26
CA PRO A 649 16.79 -17.64 31.88
C PRO A 649 15.97 -17.28 33.12
N ALA A 650 16.66 -16.81 34.16
CA ALA A 650 16.04 -16.42 35.40
C ALA A 650 15.01 -15.30 35.18
N PRO A 651 13.94 -15.21 35.99
CA PRO A 651 12.98 -14.11 35.91
C PRO A 651 13.68 -12.76 35.96
N GLY A 652 13.33 -11.85 35.04
CA GLY A 652 13.98 -10.54 34.91
C GLY A 652 15.21 -10.52 34.01
N THR A 653 15.71 -11.66 33.52
CA THR A 653 16.90 -11.74 32.64
C THR A 653 16.58 -12.28 31.25
N ALA A 654 17.57 -12.29 30.35
CA ALA A 654 17.47 -12.91 29.04
C ALA A 654 18.58 -13.94 28.81
N ALA A 655 18.41 -14.80 27.80
CA ALA A 655 19.47 -15.71 27.37
C ALA A 655 20.62 -14.95 26.69
N LEU A 656 20.25 -14.01 25.81
CA LEU A 656 21.14 -13.04 25.17
C LEU A 656 20.69 -11.64 25.57
N ALA A 657 21.52 -10.93 26.34
CA ALA A 657 21.25 -9.57 26.78
C ALA A 657 22.23 -8.60 26.13
N LEU A 658 21.72 -7.62 25.39
CA LEU A 658 22.47 -6.52 24.79
C LEU A 658 22.05 -5.23 25.51
N THR A 659 22.98 -4.60 26.22
CA THR A 659 22.68 -3.41 27.03
C THR A 659 23.63 -2.28 26.68
N ARG A 660 23.11 -1.09 26.38
CA ARG A 660 23.93 0.07 25.98
C ARG A 660 24.84 -0.24 24.79
N CYS A 661 24.30 -0.93 23.78
CA CYS A 661 25.03 -1.28 22.56
C CYS A 661 24.49 -0.42 21.40
N PRO A 662 25.15 0.69 21.01
CA PRO A 662 24.64 1.64 20.03
C PRO A 662 24.21 1.03 18.70
N HIS A 663 24.94 0.03 18.18
CA HIS A 663 24.63 -0.61 16.90
C HIS A 663 24.48 -2.12 17.04
N VAL A 664 23.26 -2.63 16.84
CA VAL A 664 22.93 -4.06 16.92
C VAL A 664 22.38 -4.55 15.58
N ILE A 665 23.01 -5.57 15.01
CA ILE A 665 22.58 -6.21 13.76
C ILE A 665 22.48 -7.71 13.99
N ILE A 666 21.26 -8.26 13.88
CA ILE A 666 21.03 -9.71 13.99
C ILE A 666 20.28 -10.15 12.75
N THR A 667 20.91 -10.95 11.89
CA THR A 667 20.32 -11.35 10.61
C THR A 667 20.43 -12.84 10.31
N ASP A 668 19.38 -13.41 9.71
CA ASP A 668 19.42 -14.78 9.19
C ASP A 668 19.74 -15.85 10.28
N ASN A 669 19.31 -15.61 11.52
CA ASN A 669 19.51 -16.52 12.65
C ASN A 669 18.26 -17.33 13.01
N PHE A 670 18.46 -18.50 13.60
CA PHE A 670 17.43 -19.37 14.16
C PHE A 670 17.62 -19.47 15.68
N ILE A 671 16.83 -18.72 16.44
CA ILE A 671 16.97 -18.61 17.90
C ILE A 671 15.83 -19.38 18.55
N SER A 672 16.16 -20.40 19.35
CA SER A 672 15.15 -21.22 20.02
C SER A 672 15.53 -21.53 21.46
N GLY A 673 14.52 -21.54 22.34
CA GLY A 673 14.76 -21.80 23.76
C GLY A 673 13.52 -21.65 24.63
N MET A 674 13.64 -22.11 25.86
CA MET A 674 12.59 -21.99 26.87
C MET A 674 12.76 -20.73 27.72
N THR A 675 11.64 -20.16 28.15
CA THR A 675 11.60 -18.94 28.98
C THR A 675 10.74 -19.14 30.21
N ALA A 676 11.04 -18.38 31.27
CA ALA A 676 10.31 -18.39 32.52
C ALA A 676 9.05 -17.53 32.39
N THR A 677 7.94 -18.04 32.91
CA THR A 677 6.74 -17.23 33.15
C THR A 677 6.99 -16.29 34.32
N GLY A 678 6.56 -15.03 34.21
CA GLY A 678 6.51 -14.14 35.37
C GLY A 678 5.61 -14.72 36.46
N GLY A 679 6.07 -14.70 37.71
CA GLY A 679 5.30 -15.14 38.88
C GLY A 679 4.58 -13.97 39.57
N VAL A 680 3.63 -14.31 40.46
CA VAL A 680 3.06 -13.42 41.50
C VAL A 680 3.76 -13.64 42.85
N GLN A 681 4.65 -14.63 42.94
CA GLN A 681 5.47 -14.93 44.10
C GLN A 681 6.83 -14.24 43.94
N ASP A 682 7.26 -13.54 44.99
CA ASP A 682 8.58 -12.91 45.18
C ASP A 682 8.84 -11.62 44.40
N ASP A 683 8.15 -10.51 44.70
CA ASP A 683 8.58 -9.08 44.60
C ASP A 683 9.40 -8.60 43.37
N ARG A 684 9.52 -9.41 42.32
CA ARG A 684 10.34 -9.24 41.13
C ARG A 684 9.39 -9.23 39.94
N PRO A 685 9.16 -8.07 39.31
CA PRO A 685 8.19 -7.97 38.23
C PRO A 685 8.78 -8.52 36.92
N GLY A 686 8.26 -9.66 36.44
CA GLY A 686 8.36 -10.05 35.03
C GLY A 686 8.83 -11.48 34.73
N GLY A 687 8.57 -11.94 33.51
CA GLY A 687 9.13 -13.19 32.97
C GLY A 687 10.59 -13.07 32.53
N SER A 688 11.04 -13.99 31.68
CA SER A 688 12.35 -13.92 31.01
C SER A 688 12.22 -13.96 29.48
N ALA A 689 13.30 -13.67 28.75
CA ALA A 689 13.31 -13.60 27.29
C ALA A 689 14.49 -14.35 26.64
N LEU A 690 14.37 -14.70 25.35
CA LEU A 690 15.52 -15.21 24.60
C LEU A 690 16.51 -14.09 24.27
N LEU A 691 16.01 -12.97 23.75
CA LEU A 691 16.80 -11.78 23.43
C LEU A 691 16.25 -10.57 24.18
N ALA A 692 17.10 -9.83 24.87
CA ALA A 692 16.79 -8.50 25.40
C ALA A 692 17.75 -7.46 24.81
N ILE A 693 17.20 -6.37 24.28
CA ILE A 693 17.96 -5.23 23.77
C ILE A 693 17.52 -4.00 24.55
N VAL A 694 18.45 -3.40 25.29
CA VAL A 694 18.19 -2.31 26.23
C VAL A 694 19.11 -1.14 25.89
N ASP A 695 18.53 0.06 25.80
CA ASP A 695 19.24 1.33 25.58
C ASP A 695 20.19 1.28 24.39
N SER A 696 19.66 1.07 23.17
CA SER A 696 20.47 0.92 21.95
C SER A 696 19.91 1.81 20.85
N ASP A 697 20.80 2.52 20.14
CA ASP A 697 20.43 3.60 19.24
C ASP A 697 19.89 3.07 17.91
N THR A 698 20.62 2.15 17.26
CA THR A 698 20.24 1.53 15.99
C THR A 698 20.20 0.02 16.12
N VAL A 699 19.01 -0.55 15.99
CA VAL A 699 18.78 -2.00 16.08
C VAL A 699 18.15 -2.49 14.78
N ARG A 700 18.74 -3.51 14.16
CA ARG A 700 18.21 -4.17 12.97
C ARG A 700 18.13 -5.67 13.18
N LEU A 701 16.90 -6.20 13.22
CA LEU A 701 16.64 -7.63 13.21
C LEU A 701 15.98 -8.00 11.88
N SER A 702 16.67 -8.74 11.00
CA SER A 702 16.11 -9.13 9.70
C SER A 702 16.24 -10.61 9.37
N ASN A 703 15.19 -11.20 8.78
CA ASN A 703 15.16 -12.60 8.35
C ASN A 703 15.43 -13.64 9.46
N ASN A 704 15.18 -13.31 10.73
CA ASN A 704 15.40 -14.23 11.83
C ASN A 704 14.16 -15.09 12.10
N THR A 705 14.37 -16.29 12.64
CA THR A 705 13.33 -17.15 13.18
C THR A 705 13.51 -17.27 14.69
N PHE A 706 12.50 -16.88 15.47
CA PHE A 706 12.46 -17.04 16.92
C PHE A 706 11.41 -18.06 17.32
N THR A 707 11.77 -19.00 18.20
CA THR A 707 10.84 -19.96 18.80
C THR A 707 11.03 -20.01 20.31
N ALA A 708 10.10 -19.40 21.04
CA ALA A 708 10.15 -19.31 22.50
C ALA A 708 9.01 -20.09 23.13
N ALA A 709 9.32 -21.07 23.98
CA ALA A 709 8.32 -21.86 24.70
C ALA A 709 8.41 -21.66 26.21
N ILE A 710 7.43 -22.20 26.93
CA ILE A 710 7.35 -22.21 28.39
C ILE A 710 7.24 -23.68 28.84
N PRO A 711 8.18 -24.19 29.65
CA PRO A 711 8.26 -25.61 30.03
C PRO A 711 6.92 -26.19 30.52
N ALA A 712 6.36 -25.59 31.57
CA ALA A 712 5.15 -26.11 32.22
C ALA A 712 3.81 -25.59 31.62
N ARG A 713 3.81 -24.89 30.48
CA ARG A 713 2.58 -24.33 29.89
C ARG A 713 2.38 -24.68 28.42
N THR A 714 3.44 -24.76 27.63
CA THR A 714 3.31 -24.85 26.17
C THR A 714 2.84 -26.23 25.70
N PHE A 715 3.55 -27.28 26.10
CA PHE A 715 3.32 -28.65 25.62
C PHE A 715 2.40 -29.54 26.49
N PRO A 716 2.26 -29.35 27.82
CA PRO A 716 1.43 -30.22 28.65
C PRO A 716 0.00 -30.48 28.14
N PRO A 717 -0.74 -29.49 27.58
CA PRO A 717 -2.09 -29.75 27.05
C PRO A 717 -2.13 -30.83 25.96
N LEU A 718 -1.16 -30.85 25.04
CA LEU A 718 -1.08 -31.86 23.99
C LEU A 718 -0.53 -33.19 24.51
N ARG A 719 0.46 -33.15 25.40
CA ARG A 719 0.97 -34.35 26.07
C ARG A 719 -0.14 -35.09 26.81
N ASP A 720 -0.92 -34.38 27.61
CA ASP A 720 -2.01 -34.94 28.39
C ASP A 720 -3.17 -35.42 27.50
N LEU A 721 -3.35 -34.81 26.32
CA LEU A 721 -4.29 -35.27 25.30
C LEU A 721 -3.86 -36.62 24.72
N PHE A 722 -2.61 -36.75 24.29
CA PHE A 722 -2.09 -38.00 23.73
C PHE A 722 -1.93 -39.10 24.77
N ALA A 723 -1.55 -38.76 26.01
CA ALA A 723 -1.46 -39.72 27.11
C ALA A 723 -2.83 -40.32 27.45
N LYS A 724 -3.89 -39.49 27.52
CA LYS A 724 -5.27 -39.98 27.72
C LYS A 724 -5.83 -40.75 26.52
N ALA A 725 -5.31 -40.50 25.32
CA ALA A 725 -5.61 -41.31 24.13
C ALA A 725 -4.82 -42.63 24.10
N GLU A 726 -4.05 -42.95 25.15
CA GLU A 726 -3.18 -44.13 25.26
C GLU A 726 -2.08 -44.18 24.17
N LEU A 727 -1.61 -43.02 23.73
CA LEU A 727 -0.58 -42.86 22.70
C LEU A 727 0.72 -42.33 23.33
N ALA A 728 1.41 -43.19 24.08
CA ALA A 728 2.59 -42.83 24.86
C ALA A 728 3.71 -42.18 24.00
N THR A 729 4.03 -42.76 22.84
CA THR A 729 5.09 -42.25 21.96
C THR A 729 4.77 -40.89 21.34
N LEU A 730 3.49 -40.61 21.06
CA LEU A 730 3.03 -39.28 20.66
C LEU A 730 3.04 -38.30 21.84
N ALA A 731 2.73 -38.75 23.06
CA ALA A 731 2.83 -37.92 24.25
C ALA A 731 4.28 -37.50 24.53
N ASP A 732 5.25 -38.41 24.29
CA ASP A 732 6.68 -38.13 24.46
C ASP A 732 7.17 -36.99 23.57
N LEU A 733 6.58 -36.79 22.37
CA LEU A 733 6.90 -35.64 21.51
C LEU A 733 6.53 -34.29 22.11
N PHE A 734 5.71 -34.27 23.16
CA PHE A 734 5.26 -33.09 23.89
C PHE A 734 5.66 -33.17 25.37
N ALA A 735 6.65 -34.01 25.70
CA ALA A 735 7.26 -34.02 27.02
C ALA A 735 7.90 -32.65 27.32
N ASP A 736 8.01 -32.35 28.62
CA ASP A 736 8.61 -31.11 29.12
C ASP A 736 10.14 -31.22 29.13
N ASP A 737 10.72 -31.58 27.98
CA ASP A 737 12.15 -31.54 27.76
C ASP A 737 12.55 -30.18 27.19
N GLN A 738 13.75 -29.67 27.50
CA GLN A 738 14.24 -28.36 27.04
C GLN A 738 14.39 -28.24 25.51
N ARG A 739 13.82 -29.16 24.73
CA ARG A 739 14.12 -29.43 23.34
C ARG A 739 13.00 -28.97 22.42
N ILE A 740 12.90 -27.68 22.12
CA ILE A 740 11.77 -27.17 21.31
C ILE A 740 11.83 -27.70 19.88
N ILE A 741 12.94 -27.55 19.15
CA ILE A 741 13.13 -28.12 17.80
C ILE A 741 14.61 -28.50 17.64
N THR A 742 15.10 -29.31 18.56
CA THR A 742 16.49 -29.74 18.51
C THR A 742 16.64 -30.98 17.61
N PRO A 743 17.85 -31.33 17.17
CA PRO A 743 18.09 -32.58 16.43
C PRO A 743 17.54 -33.82 17.15
N GLU A 744 17.65 -33.85 18.47
CA GLU A 744 17.17 -34.96 19.31
C GLU A 744 15.63 -35.07 19.27
N TRP A 745 14.92 -33.94 19.23
CA TRP A 745 13.46 -33.95 19.03
C TRP A 745 13.08 -34.48 17.64
N ARG A 746 13.83 -34.09 16.60
CA ARG A 746 13.57 -34.57 15.22
C ARG A 746 13.75 -36.08 15.10
N GLU A 747 14.77 -36.64 15.74
CA GLU A 747 14.98 -38.10 15.80
C GLU A 747 13.80 -38.81 16.49
N LEU A 748 13.28 -38.23 17.58
CA LEU A 748 12.11 -38.78 18.26
C LEU A 748 10.86 -38.70 17.36
N ALA A 749 10.63 -37.55 16.71
CA ALA A 749 9.53 -37.36 15.77
C ALA A 749 9.58 -38.37 14.62
N GLN A 750 10.77 -38.63 14.08
CA GLN A 750 10.97 -39.63 13.03
C GLN A 750 10.62 -41.05 13.53
N LYS A 751 11.06 -41.43 14.74
CA LYS A 751 10.69 -42.72 15.34
C LYS A 751 9.18 -42.88 15.50
N VAL A 752 8.48 -41.82 15.90
CA VAL A 752 7.02 -41.83 16.02
C VAL A 752 6.35 -41.99 14.65
N VAL A 753 6.86 -41.32 13.62
CA VAL A 753 6.36 -41.47 12.24
C VAL A 753 6.54 -42.91 11.74
N GLU A 754 7.71 -43.50 11.96
CA GLU A 754 8.00 -44.89 11.61
C GLU A 754 7.04 -45.87 12.31
N GLU A 755 6.77 -45.65 13.60
CA GLU A 755 5.78 -46.44 14.35
C GLU A 755 4.38 -46.33 13.74
N LEU A 756 3.90 -45.11 13.45
CA LEU A 756 2.56 -44.89 12.91
C LEU A 756 2.37 -45.49 11.51
N ILE A 757 3.41 -45.50 10.69
CA ILE A 757 3.39 -46.12 9.35
C ILE A 757 3.34 -47.65 9.47
N GLY A 758 4.07 -48.22 10.43
CA GLY A 758 4.13 -49.67 10.65
C GLY A 758 2.81 -50.31 11.09
N LEU A 759 1.84 -49.51 11.54
CA LEU A 759 0.51 -50.00 11.93
C LEU A 759 -0.36 -50.36 10.73
N ASN A 760 -1.27 -51.31 10.91
CA ASN A 760 -2.31 -51.57 9.91
C ASN A 760 -3.43 -50.50 9.97
N ILE A 761 -4.31 -50.50 8.97
CA ILE A 761 -5.37 -49.49 8.84
C ILE A 761 -6.34 -49.49 10.02
N ASP A 762 -6.71 -50.67 10.55
CA ASP A 762 -7.64 -50.79 11.68
C ASP A 762 -7.04 -50.21 12.96
N GLN A 763 -5.76 -50.49 13.22
CA GLN A 763 -5.01 -49.91 14.34
C GLN A 763 -4.90 -48.39 14.22
N ARG A 764 -4.60 -47.85 13.03
CA ARG A 764 -4.54 -46.39 12.82
C ARG A 764 -5.91 -45.73 13.00
N GLN A 765 -6.98 -46.35 12.51
CA GLN A 765 -8.34 -45.85 12.72
C GLN A 765 -8.76 -45.89 14.19
N GLN A 766 -8.33 -46.90 14.95
CA GLN A 766 -8.56 -46.96 16.40
C GLN A 766 -7.85 -45.80 17.10
N ARG A 767 -6.57 -45.55 16.80
CA ARG A 767 -5.80 -44.42 17.34
C ARG A 767 -6.41 -43.08 16.93
N SER A 768 -6.88 -42.95 15.69
CA SER A 768 -7.58 -41.75 15.20
C SER A 768 -8.85 -41.46 16.00
N ARG A 769 -9.66 -42.49 16.31
CA ARG A 769 -10.86 -42.34 17.14
C ARG A 769 -10.53 -41.91 18.57
N ALA A 770 -9.46 -42.45 19.16
CA ALA A 770 -8.99 -42.05 20.48
C ALA A 770 -8.57 -40.57 20.53
N VAL A 771 -7.81 -40.12 19.53
CA VAL A 771 -7.43 -38.69 19.39
C VAL A 771 -8.67 -37.82 19.19
N ALA A 772 -9.60 -38.20 18.30
CA ALA A 772 -10.81 -37.44 18.03
C ALA A 772 -11.69 -37.27 19.30
N ALA A 773 -11.82 -38.31 20.12
CA ALA A 773 -12.54 -38.25 21.38
C ALA A 773 -11.91 -37.24 22.35
N GLN A 774 -10.59 -37.28 22.51
CA GLN A 774 -9.88 -36.35 23.40
C GLN A 774 -9.88 -34.90 22.89
N VAL A 775 -9.84 -34.68 21.57
CA VAL A 775 -10.01 -33.35 20.96
C VAL A 775 -11.39 -32.78 21.28
N SER A 776 -12.44 -33.59 21.19
CA SER A 776 -13.81 -33.17 21.49
C SER A 776 -13.99 -32.80 22.97
N GLU A 777 -13.39 -33.56 23.89
CA GLU A 777 -13.45 -33.30 25.34
C GLU A 777 -12.72 -32.01 25.75
N ARG A 778 -11.65 -31.65 25.02
CA ARG A 778 -10.72 -30.57 25.38
C ARG A 778 -10.74 -29.37 24.45
N ILE A 779 -11.74 -29.25 23.58
CA ILE A 779 -11.80 -28.26 22.50
C ILE A 779 -11.59 -26.81 22.97
N GLY A 780 -12.02 -26.46 24.18
CA GLY A 780 -11.86 -25.12 24.76
C GLY A 780 -10.42 -24.76 25.19
N SER A 781 -9.57 -25.76 25.41
CA SER A 781 -8.16 -25.58 25.81
C SER A 781 -7.18 -25.51 24.63
N LEU A 782 -7.65 -25.87 23.43
CA LEU A 782 -6.89 -25.88 22.20
C LEU A 782 -7.10 -24.58 21.42
N SER A 783 -6.05 -24.12 20.78
CA SER A 783 -6.12 -23.05 19.79
C SER A 783 -6.74 -23.51 18.48
N PHE A 784 -7.10 -22.55 17.63
CA PHE A 784 -7.56 -22.87 16.28
C PHE A 784 -6.48 -23.62 15.47
N GLY A 785 -5.22 -23.21 15.57
CA GLY A 785 -4.08 -23.85 14.92
C GLY A 785 -3.85 -25.28 15.39
N GLU A 786 -3.85 -25.54 16.70
CA GLU A 786 -3.74 -26.90 17.24
C GLU A 786 -4.90 -27.78 16.77
N GLY A 787 -6.14 -27.28 16.83
CA GLY A 787 -7.31 -28.00 16.34
C GLY A 787 -7.22 -28.35 14.86
N LEU A 788 -6.72 -27.44 14.02
CA LEU A 788 -6.50 -27.68 12.59
C LEU A 788 -5.47 -28.79 12.35
N GLN A 789 -4.33 -28.74 13.03
CA GLN A 789 -3.27 -29.74 12.86
C GLN A 789 -3.67 -31.11 13.42
N LEU A 790 -4.40 -31.16 14.53
CA LEU A 790 -5.00 -32.40 15.05
C LEU A 790 -6.04 -32.98 14.09
N SER A 791 -6.82 -32.13 13.41
CA SER A 791 -7.77 -32.58 12.38
C SER A 791 -7.05 -33.18 11.17
N LYS A 792 -5.95 -32.55 10.72
CA LYS A 792 -5.09 -33.11 9.66
C LYS A 792 -4.47 -34.44 10.08
N LEU A 793 -4.01 -34.57 11.33
CA LEU A 793 -3.50 -35.83 11.87
C LEU A 793 -4.57 -36.93 11.85
N ILE A 794 -5.79 -36.63 12.30
CA ILE A 794 -6.94 -37.54 12.24
C ILE A 794 -7.20 -37.99 10.81
N VAL A 795 -7.21 -37.07 9.84
CA VAL A 795 -7.41 -37.41 8.41
C VAL A 795 -6.28 -38.29 7.89
N ALA A 796 -5.02 -37.95 8.21
CA ALA A 796 -3.86 -38.73 7.78
C ALA A 796 -3.87 -40.16 8.32
N LEU A 797 -4.27 -40.34 9.59
CA LEU A 797 -4.37 -41.67 10.21
C LEU A 797 -5.49 -42.54 9.60
N ASN A 798 -6.56 -41.93 9.11
CA ASN A 798 -7.67 -42.66 8.46
C ASN A 798 -7.39 -42.98 6.97
N ASN A 799 -6.32 -42.42 6.39
CA ASN A 799 -5.98 -42.67 4.99
C ASN A 799 -5.37 -44.07 4.80
N PRO A 800 -5.84 -44.86 3.81
CA PRO A 800 -5.20 -46.14 3.45
C PRO A 800 -3.72 -46.00 3.07
N GLN A 801 -3.34 -44.86 2.46
CA GLN A 801 -1.97 -44.54 2.04
C GLN A 801 -1.42 -43.43 2.94
N VAL A 802 -0.33 -43.73 3.66
CA VAL A 802 0.26 -42.80 4.63
C VAL A 802 1.66 -42.40 4.14
N ASN A 803 1.90 -41.11 4.02
CA ASN A 803 3.20 -40.55 3.64
C ASN A 803 3.96 -40.10 4.90
N ALA A 804 5.19 -40.60 5.07
CA ALA A 804 6.07 -40.28 6.19
C ALA A 804 6.39 -38.78 6.30
N ALA A 805 6.68 -38.14 5.17
CA ALA A 805 6.97 -36.70 5.13
C ALA A 805 5.76 -35.90 5.61
N THR A 806 4.57 -36.26 5.14
CA THR A 806 3.32 -35.59 5.55
C THR A 806 3.03 -35.75 7.04
N LEU A 807 3.26 -36.93 7.62
CA LEU A 807 3.09 -37.12 9.07
C LEU A 807 4.10 -36.31 9.87
N PHE A 808 5.36 -36.29 9.45
CA PHE A 808 6.40 -35.49 10.09
C PHE A 808 6.05 -34.01 10.08
N ASP A 809 5.62 -33.48 8.92
CA ASP A 809 5.20 -32.08 8.77
C ASP A 809 4.01 -31.75 9.67
N ILE A 810 3.00 -32.63 9.76
CA ILE A 810 1.86 -32.43 10.66
C ILE A 810 2.30 -32.37 12.13
N LEU A 811 3.22 -33.25 12.56
CA LEU A 811 3.73 -33.27 13.94
C LEU A 811 4.58 -32.03 14.26
N PHE A 812 5.41 -31.61 13.30
CA PHE A 812 6.20 -30.38 13.38
C PHE A 812 5.30 -29.16 13.50
N ASP A 813 4.32 -29.02 12.60
CA ASP A 813 3.35 -27.94 12.60
C ASP A 813 2.51 -27.93 13.88
N LEU A 814 2.13 -29.10 14.39
CA LEU A 814 1.37 -29.21 15.65
C LEU A 814 2.21 -28.71 16.84
N ARG A 815 3.51 -29.01 16.87
CA ARG A 815 4.41 -28.49 17.90
C ARG A 815 4.59 -26.98 17.80
N ILE A 816 4.77 -26.45 16.60
CA ILE A 816 4.82 -24.99 16.37
C ILE A 816 3.49 -24.33 16.76
N ALA A 817 2.35 -24.93 16.45
CA ALA A 817 1.04 -24.42 16.84
C ALA A 817 0.88 -24.36 18.36
N ALA A 818 1.42 -25.34 19.09
CA ALA A 818 1.45 -25.33 20.55
C ALA A 818 2.28 -24.17 21.09
N VAL A 819 3.48 -23.96 20.53
CA VAL A 819 4.35 -22.82 20.86
C VAL A 819 3.64 -21.50 20.59
N LYS A 820 3.06 -21.33 19.40
CA LYS A 820 2.32 -20.12 19.04
C LYS A 820 1.13 -19.87 19.94
N SER A 821 0.41 -20.91 20.37
CA SER A 821 -0.75 -20.74 21.25
C SER A 821 -0.39 -20.37 22.69
N ARG A 822 0.74 -20.87 23.19
CA ARG A 822 1.25 -20.60 24.54
C ARG A 822 2.72 -20.19 24.45
N PRO A 823 3.00 -19.00 23.90
CA PRO A 823 4.34 -18.55 23.58
C PRO A 823 5.11 -18.10 24.83
N GLY A 824 6.41 -18.36 24.82
CA GLY A 824 7.39 -17.67 25.65
C GLY A 824 7.78 -16.31 25.07
N THR A 825 8.61 -15.56 25.79
CA THR A 825 9.10 -14.26 25.31
C THR A 825 10.28 -14.44 24.37
N ALA A 826 10.10 -14.10 23.10
CA ALA A 826 11.18 -14.15 22.13
C ALA A 826 12.11 -12.94 22.27
N ILE A 827 11.53 -11.74 22.30
CA ILE A 827 12.27 -10.48 22.23
C ILE A 827 11.72 -9.51 23.26
N MET A 828 12.61 -8.89 24.04
CA MET A 828 12.33 -7.73 24.88
C MET A 828 13.08 -6.52 24.32
N LEU A 829 12.35 -5.44 24.05
CA LEU A 829 12.88 -4.20 23.48
C LEU A 829 12.71 -3.05 24.47
N HIS A 830 13.84 -2.44 24.82
CA HIS A 830 13.98 -1.30 25.70
C HIS A 830 13.52 -1.57 27.15
N GLN A 831 14.07 -0.84 28.10
CA GLN A 831 13.67 -0.94 29.51
C GLN A 831 12.91 0.32 29.92
N ARG A 832 11.84 0.16 30.69
CA ARG A 832 11.10 1.28 31.28
C ARG A 832 12.05 2.24 32.02
N ARG A 833 11.90 3.55 31.76
CA ARG A 833 12.55 4.63 32.51
C ARG A 833 11.48 5.54 33.12
N ALA A 834 11.53 5.70 34.44
CA ALA A 834 10.65 6.62 35.17
C ALA A 834 11.35 7.97 35.38
N PHE A 835 10.67 9.08 35.04
CA PHE A 835 11.21 10.42 35.26
C PHE A 835 10.94 10.86 36.71
N VAL A 836 11.99 10.93 37.53
CA VAL A 836 11.95 11.55 38.87
C VAL A 836 12.78 12.83 38.84
N ALA A 837 12.37 13.87 39.57
CA ALA A 837 12.97 15.21 39.52
C ALA A 837 14.49 15.22 39.80
N GLU A 838 15.01 14.25 40.54
CA GLU A 838 16.43 14.08 40.86
C GLU A 838 17.24 13.40 39.75
N SER A 839 16.59 12.78 38.75
CA SER A 839 17.21 11.93 37.71
C SER A 839 17.42 12.65 36.37
N ILE A 840 16.87 13.85 36.20
CA ILE A 840 16.76 14.56 34.91
C ILE A 840 18.13 14.81 34.25
N GLY A 841 19.15 15.14 35.06
CA GLY A 841 20.50 15.42 34.54
C GLY A 841 21.29 14.19 34.06
N LEU A 842 20.96 12.99 34.55
CA LEU A 842 21.59 11.72 34.12
C LEU A 842 20.90 11.12 32.89
N ILE A 843 19.62 11.45 32.69
CA ILE A 843 18.81 10.90 31.60
C ILE A 843 19.05 11.68 30.29
N ALA A 844 19.31 13.00 30.36
CA ALA A 844 19.50 13.87 29.19
C ALA A 844 20.60 13.41 28.21
N ASP A 845 21.62 12.70 28.67
CA ASP A 845 22.72 12.18 27.82
C ASP A 845 22.33 10.91 27.03
N VAL A 846 21.15 10.34 27.27
CA VAL A 846 20.66 9.05 26.70
C VAL A 846 19.27 9.18 26.06
N LEU A 847 18.80 10.40 25.84
CA LEU A 847 17.53 10.68 25.15
C LEU A 847 17.85 11.09 23.72
N ASP A 848 17.51 10.24 22.76
CA ASP A 848 17.62 10.56 21.34
C ASP A 848 16.34 10.17 20.60
N GLU A 849 15.64 11.17 20.04
CA GLU A 849 14.46 10.92 19.22
C GLU A 849 14.81 10.24 17.88
N ASP A 850 16.09 10.23 17.50
CA ASP A 850 16.61 9.61 16.28
C ASP A 850 16.87 8.09 16.41
N ASP A 851 16.74 7.52 17.62
CA ASP A 851 16.85 6.08 17.84
C ASP A 851 15.91 5.30 16.91
N MET A 852 16.38 4.21 16.33
CA MET A 852 15.64 3.40 15.36
C MET A 852 15.80 1.90 15.61
N ILE A 853 14.68 1.26 15.92
CA ILE A 853 14.56 -0.20 16.02
C ILE A 853 13.76 -0.71 14.82
N LEU A 854 14.40 -1.44 13.91
CA LEU A 854 13.79 -2.06 12.75
C LEU A 854 13.77 -3.58 12.89
N LEU A 855 12.56 -4.16 12.91
CA LEU A 855 12.33 -5.59 12.77
C LEU A 855 11.72 -5.82 11.40
N GLU A 856 12.39 -6.54 10.50
CA GLU A 856 11.83 -6.85 9.19
C GLU A 856 11.96 -8.31 8.74
N HIS A 857 10.93 -8.83 8.08
CA HIS A 857 10.94 -10.18 7.49
C HIS A 857 11.23 -11.31 8.50
N ASN A 858 10.97 -11.11 9.80
CA ASN A 858 11.20 -12.13 10.82
C ASN A 858 9.98 -13.05 10.99
N ARG A 859 10.24 -14.29 11.44
CA ARG A 859 9.21 -15.25 11.88
C ARG A 859 9.35 -15.50 13.38
N ILE A 860 8.38 -15.06 14.17
CA ILE A 860 8.46 -15.03 15.62
C ILE A 860 7.32 -15.86 16.20
N ALA A 861 7.60 -17.13 16.50
CA ALA A 861 6.76 -17.98 17.33
C ALA A 861 7.05 -17.67 18.81
N GLY A 862 6.61 -16.49 19.25
CA GLY A 862 6.91 -15.95 20.56
C GLY A 862 6.29 -14.57 20.78
N ILE A 863 6.41 -14.05 22.00
CA ILE A 863 5.99 -12.70 22.37
C ILE A 863 7.12 -11.69 22.11
N ILE A 864 6.76 -10.53 21.56
CA ILE A 864 7.60 -9.32 21.59
C ILE A 864 7.09 -8.44 22.73
N SER A 865 7.96 -8.11 23.69
CA SER A 865 7.64 -7.23 24.83
C SER A 865 8.36 -5.90 24.69
N LEU A 866 7.61 -4.80 24.72
CA LEU A 866 8.15 -3.44 24.74
C LEU A 866 8.28 -2.94 26.19
N TYR A 867 9.29 -2.12 26.46
CA TYR A 867 9.44 -1.40 27.74
C TYR A 867 9.67 -2.30 28.95
N GLY A 868 10.31 -3.45 28.76
CA GLY A 868 10.74 -4.36 29.82
C GLY A 868 10.14 -5.76 29.71
N MET A 869 10.44 -6.58 30.73
CA MET A 869 10.04 -7.99 30.77
C MET A 869 8.51 -8.13 30.85
N PRO A 870 7.91 -9.06 30.09
CA PRO A 870 6.47 -9.14 29.95
C PRO A 870 5.79 -9.63 31.21
N ALA A 871 4.52 -9.23 31.36
CA ALA A 871 3.62 -9.81 32.34
C ALA A 871 3.11 -11.18 31.87
N PRO A 872 2.59 -12.02 32.79
CA PRO A 872 1.84 -13.21 32.41
C PRO A 872 0.66 -12.84 31.50
N GLY A 873 0.45 -13.60 30.42
CA GLY A 873 -0.63 -13.35 29.45
C GLY A 873 -2.04 -13.28 30.08
N GLU A 874 -2.26 -13.95 31.21
CA GLU A 874 -3.52 -13.88 31.97
C GLU A 874 -3.74 -12.52 32.63
N GLN A 875 -2.68 -11.89 33.15
CA GLN A 875 -2.79 -10.54 33.72
C GLN A 875 -3.06 -9.51 32.62
N ILE A 876 -2.41 -9.67 31.47
CA ILE A 876 -2.64 -8.84 30.28
C ILE A 876 -4.11 -8.95 29.86
N ALA A 877 -4.61 -10.17 29.65
CA ALA A 877 -6.01 -10.39 29.27
C ALA A 877 -7.02 -9.83 30.29
N ASN A 878 -6.75 -9.99 31.60
CA ASN A 878 -7.63 -9.51 32.67
C ASN A 878 -7.62 -7.97 32.79
N LEU A 879 -6.45 -7.33 32.63
CA LEU A 879 -6.35 -5.88 32.71
C LEU A 879 -6.92 -5.22 31.45
N ALA A 880 -6.76 -5.86 30.30
CA ALA A 880 -7.04 -5.23 29.03
C ALA A 880 -8.53 -4.87 28.82
N GLU A 881 -9.46 -5.65 29.36
CA GLU A 881 -10.88 -5.24 29.39
C GLU A 881 -11.12 -4.00 30.25
N ARG A 882 -10.38 -3.84 31.35
CA ARG A 882 -10.45 -2.64 32.20
C ARG A 882 -9.79 -1.43 31.55
N LEU A 883 -8.81 -1.61 30.66
CA LEU A 883 -8.20 -0.51 29.89
C LEU A 883 -9.24 0.25 29.07
N ARG A 884 -10.36 -0.36 28.68
CA ARG A 884 -11.48 0.35 28.03
C ARG A 884 -12.00 1.53 28.85
N SER A 885 -11.85 1.53 30.17
CA SER A 885 -12.22 2.68 31.00
C SER A 885 -11.35 3.93 30.74
N PHE A 886 -10.23 3.82 30.02
CA PHE A 886 -9.51 4.98 29.52
C PHE A 886 -10.22 5.65 28.34
N ASP A 887 -11.13 4.96 27.66
CA ASP A 887 -11.92 5.52 26.58
C ASP A 887 -13.24 6.08 27.12
N ARG A 888 -13.44 7.41 27.01
CA ARG A 888 -14.67 8.10 27.46
C ARG A 888 -15.79 8.04 26.42
N GLN A 889 -15.48 7.79 25.16
CA GLN A 889 -16.46 7.77 24.07
C GLN A 889 -16.27 6.50 23.24
N PRO A 890 -16.74 5.34 23.74
CA PRO A 890 -16.62 4.09 23.03
C PRO A 890 -17.19 4.20 21.61
N ASN A 891 -16.37 3.86 20.61
CA ASN A 891 -16.67 3.93 19.17
C ASN A 891 -16.61 5.34 18.51
N GLU A 892 -16.10 6.37 19.19
CA GLU A 892 -15.74 7.66 18.56
C GLU A 892 -14.21 7.87 18.55
N PRO A 893 -13.60 8.29 17.42
CA PRO A 893 -12.18 8.62 17.38
C PRO A 893 -11.84 9.72 18.38
N GLY A 894 -10.88 9.45 19.29
CA GLY A 894 -10.28 10.47 20.14
C GLY A 894 -10.80 10.61 21.58
N GLY A 895 -11.54 9.63 22.09
CA GLY A 895 -12.15 9.66 23.44
C GLY A 895 -11.22 9.37 24.63
N SER A 896 -9.91 9.14 24.43
CA SER A 896 -9.01 8.72 25.51
C SER A 896 -8.81 9.80 26.59
N ARG A 897 -8.99 9.44 27.87
CA ARG A 897 -8.58 10.25 29.04
C ARG A 897 -7.09 10.07 29.39
N LEU A 898 -6.42 9.07 28.83
CA LEU A 898 -5.00 8.80 29.08
C LEU A 898 -4.16 9.83 28.34
N GLN A 899 -3.35 10.59 29.08
CA GLN A 899 -2.39 11.53 28.53
C GLN A 899 -0.98 10.98 28.66
N LEU A 900 -0.22 10.99 27.55
CA LEU A 900 1.18 10.56 27.52
C LEU A 900 2.07 11.81 27.59
N SER A 901 2.75 12.02 28.72
CA SER A 901 3.50 13.28 28.96
C SER A 901 4.92 13.25 28.38
N SER A 902 5.54 12.07 28.27
CA SER A 902 6.90 11.85 27.76
C SER A 902 6.93 10.77 26.68
N ALA A 903 7.75 10.96 25.65
CA ALA A 903 8.08 9.94 24.66
C ALA A 903 9.42 10.32 24.03
N LEU A 904 10.51 9.83 24.61
CA LEU A 904 11.87 10.25 24.26
C LEU A 904 12.68 9.12 23.61
N MET A 905 12.17 7.89 23.68
CA MET A 905 12.59 6.82 22.78
C MET A 905 12.14 7.14 21.34
N GLY A 906 13.01 6.93 20.36
CA GLY A 906 12.74 7.23 18.95
C GLY A 906 11.66 6.36 18.29
N THR A 907 12.03 5.66 17.22
CA THR A 907 11.12 4.94 16.34
C THR A 907 11.29 3.43 16.44
N ILE A 908 10.19 2.71 16.64
CA ILE A 908 10.12 1.25 16.52
C ILE A 908 9.30 0.92 15.27
N HIS A 909 9.89 0.20 14.32
CA HIS A 909 9.23 -0.20 13.08
C HIS A 909 9.28 -1.72 12.92
N LEU A 910 8.10 -2.34 12.89
CA LEU A 910 7.93 -3.74 12.52
C LEU A 910 7.36 -3.77 11.10
N ARG A 911 8.12 -4.36 10.16
CA ARG A 911 7.74 -4.45 8.75
C ARG A 911 7.77 -5.87 8.22
N SER A 912 6.68 -6.32 7.58
CA SER A 912 6.65 -7.63 6.91
C SER A 912 7.05 -8.82 7.80
N ASN A 913 6.82 -8.73 9.11
CA ASN A 913 7.07 -9.83 10.04
C ASN A 913 5.85 -10.74 10.15
N HIS A 914 6.09 -11.96 10.60
CA HIS A 914 5.07 -12.87 11.07
C HIS A 914 5.31 -13.14 12.55
N LEU A 915 4.46 -12.60 13.43
CA LEU A 915 4.57 -12.72 14.87
C LEU A 915 3.28 -13.23 15.52
N VAL A 916 3.39 -13.70 16.77
CA VAL A 916 2.22 -14.15 17.55
C VAL A 916 1.56 -12.97 18.25
N SER A 917 2.29 -12.25 19.10
CA SER A 917 1.73 -11.18 19.90
C SER A 917 2.77 -10.12 20.25
N LEU A 918 2.29 -8.88 20.38
CA LEU A 918 3.05 -7.73 20.83
C LEU A 918 2.46 -7.25 22.17
N THR A 919 3.29 -7.06 23.19
CA THR A 919 2.86 -6.63 24.53
C THR A 919 3.79 -5.58 25.11
N ILE A 920 3.43 -5.05 26.27
CA ILE A 920 4.26 -4.19 27.11
C ILE A 920 4.76 -4.91 28.38
N GLY A 921 5.81 -4.38 28.99
CA GLY A 921 6.41 -4.90 30.21
C GLY A 921 5.50 -4.85 31.43
N ALA A 922 5.69 -5.78 32.37
CA ALA A 922 4.88 -5.95 33.57
C ALA A 922 4.82 -4.68 34.45
N ALA A 923 5.95 -4.00 34.61
CA ALA A 923 6.01 -2.79 35.42
C ALA A 923 5.14 -1.67 34.83
N LEU A 924 5.14 -1.51 33.51
CA LEU A 924 4.32 -0.50 32.82
C LEU A 924 2.84 -0.87 32.85
N LEU A 925 2.53 -2.16 32.73
CA LEU A 925 1.18 -2.69 32.88
C LEU A 925 0.60 -2.37 34.29
N THR A 926 1.39 -2.57 35.34
CA THR A 926 0.99 -2.21 36.72
C THR A 926 0.78 -0.70 36.87
N THR A 927 1.63 0.13 36.25
CA THR A 927 1.43 1.59 36.24
C THR A 927 0.14 1.98 35.53
N LEU A 928 -0.19 1.39 34.38
CA LEU A 928 -1.49 1.62 33.75
C LEU A 928 -2.64 1.20 34.66
N GLN A 929 -2.49 0.11 35.42
CA GLN A 929 -3.51 -0.34 36.36
C GLN A 929 -3.76 0.66 37.49
N THR A 930 -2.74 1.35 38.02
CA THR A 930 -2.94 2.37 39.07
C THR A 930 -3.57 3.65 38.54
N LEU A 931 -3.38 3.95 37.25
CA LEU A 931 -4.00 5.10 36.58
C LEU A 931 -5.50 4.88 36.27
N LEU A 932 -5.98 3.64 36.29
CA LEU A 932 -7.39 3.35 35.95
C LEU A 932 -8.39 4.10 36.83
N ASP A 933 -8.08 4.31 38.11
CA ASP A 933 -9.02 4.93 39.05
C ASP A 933 -8.88 6.47 39.14
N GLN A 934 -7.96 7.07 38.38
CA GLN A 934 -7.73 8.51 38.37
C GLN A 934 -8.66 9.25 37.39
N GLU A 935 -9.16 10.44 37.74
CA GLU A 935 -10.01 11.22 36.83
C GLU A 935 -9.26 11.71 35.58
N THR A 936 -7.99 12.07 35.74
CA THR A 936 -7.08 12.56 34.68
C THR A 936 -5.78 11.74 34.70
N PRO A 937 -5.79 10.52 34.12
CA PRO A 937 -4.63 9.64 34.14
C PRO A 937 -3.53 10.20 33.23
N VAL A 938 -2.37 10.49 33.81
CA VAL A 938 -1.18 10.94 33.08
C VAL A 938 -0.09 9.89 33.24
N LEU A 939 0.42 9.38 32.12
CA LEU A 939 1.58 8.50 32.07
C LEU A 939 2.83 9.32 31.76
N SER A 940 3.78 9.33 32.70
CA SER A 940 5.06 10.05 32.61
C SER A 940 6.26 9.11 32.53
N GLU A 941 6.12 8.05 31.73
CA GLU A 941 7.16 7.05 31.50
C GLU A 941 7.77 7.27 30.11
N ASP A 942 9.02 6.86 29.92
CA ASP A 942 9.64 6.89 28.60
C ASP A 942 9.06 5.77 27.70
N ILE A 943 8.37 6.19 26.64
CA ILE A 943 7.75 5.32 25.63
C ILE A 943 8.22 5.77 24.24
N CYS A 944 8.07 4.90 23.22
CA CYS A 944 8.46 5.29 21.88
C CYS A 944 7.60 6.42 21.31
N ALA A 945 8.25 7.36 20.64
CA ALA A 945 7.64 8.47 19.96
C ALA A 945 6.84 7.99 18.75
N ARG A 946 7.35 6.97 18.03
CA ARG A 946 6.70 6.40 16.85
C ARG A 946 6.74 4.87 16.88
N LEU A 947 5.57 4.25 16.81
CA LEU A 947 5.42 2.81 16.58
C LEU A 947 4.78 2.57 15.21
N LEU A 948 5.54 1.99 14.30
CA LEU A 948 5.13 1.72 12.92
C LEU A 948 4.96 0.23 12.72
N LEU A 949 3.76 -0.20 12.35
CA LEU A 949 3.42 -1.59 12.03
C LEU A 949 2.97 -1.64 10.57
N ASP A 950 3.84 -2.13 9.68
CA ASP A 950 3.60 -2.21 8.23
C ASP A 950 3.61 -3.67 7.74
N SER A 951 2.53 -4.09 7.09
CA SER A 951 2.47 -5.35 6.33
C SER A 951 2.80 -6.60 7.16
N ASN A 952 2.58 -6.59 8.49
CA ASN A 952 2.86 -7.73 9.36
C ASN A 952 1.69 -8.72 9.38
N ILE A 953 1.98 -9.97 9.73
CA ILE A 953 1.00 -11.00 10.11
C ILE A 953 1.06 -11.18 11.63
N ILE A 954 -0.06 -10.98 12.32
CA ILE A 954 -0.19 -11.12 13.78
C ILE A 954 -1.19 -12.25 14.06
N GLU A 955 -0.74 -13.39 14.59
CA GLU A 955 -1.59 -14.60 14.73
C GLU A 955 -2.31 -14.79 16.07
N GLY A 956 -1.93 -14.01 17.08
CA GLY A 956 -2.45 -14.11 18.44
C GLY A 956 -3.58 -13.11 18.74
N VAL A 957 -4.04 -13.18 19.98
CA VAL A 957 -5.01 -12.24 20.58
C VAL A 957 -4.38 -11.54 21.77
N PHE A 958 -5.02 -10.45 22.20
CA PHE A 958 -4.60 -9.63 23.34
C PHE A 958 -3.25 -8.93 23.14
N SER A 959 -2.94 -8.50 21.92
CA SER A 959 -1.79 -7.60 21.71
C SER A 959 -2.07 -6.24 22.36
N ILE A 960 -1.07 -5.66 23.01
CA ILE A 960 -1.14 -4.32 23.59
C ILE A 960 -0.01 -3.48 23.01
N THR A 961 -0.36 -2.34 22.41
CA THR A 961 0.61 -1.34 21.96
C THR A 961 0.47 -0.06 22.77
N LEU A 962 1.59 0.64 22.96
CA LEU A 962 1.66 1.91 23.66
C LEU A 962 2.75 2.78 23.03
N SER A 963 2.39 3.95 22.51
CA SER A 963 3.31 4.88 21.84
C SER A 963 2.69 6.27 21.73
N ARG A 964 3.47 7.33 21.52
CA ARG A 964 2.88 8.64 21.22
C ARG A 964 2.16 8.63 19.87
N ASN A 965 2.84 8.19 18.80
CA ASN A 965 2.28 8.07 17.45
C ASN A 965 2.28 6.61 16.98
N LEU A 966 1.09 6.06 16.75
CA LEU A 966 0.91 4.70 16.23
C LEU A 966 0.48 4.75 14.75
N ILE A 967 1.17 4.01 13.88
CA ILE A 967 0.72 3.77 12.51
C ILE A 967 0.60 2.28 12.28
N MET A 968 -0.58 1.83 11.85
CA MET A 968 -0.84 0.45 11.45
C MET A 968 -1.32 0.42 10.00
N GLN A 969 -0.48 -0.08 9.10
CA GLN A 969 -0.78 -0.14 7.68
C GLN A 969 -0.67 -1.57 7.15
N ALA A 970 -1.68 -2.00 6.38
CA ALA A 970 -1.67 -3.26 5.63
C ALA A 970 -1.36 -4.52 6.47
N ASN A 971 -1.57 -4.49 7.79
CA ASN A 971 -1.33 -5.67 8.64
C ASN A 971 -2.48 -6.67 8.50
N THR A 972 -2.14 -7.95 8.62
CA THR A 972 -3.10 -9.07 8.62
C THR A 972 -3.15 -9.69 10.01
N PHE A 973 -4.31 -9.62 10.65
CA PHE A 973 -4.56 -10.33 11.90
C PHE A 973 -5.16 -11.70 11.59
N THR A 974 -4.63 -12.73 12.23
CA THR A 974 -5.24 -14.05 12.29
C THR A 974 -5.42 -14.39 13.77
N ALA A 975 -6.42 -15.19 14.10
CA ALA A 975 -6.59 -15.68 15.47
C ALA A 975 -6.22 -17.16 15.57
N MET A 976 -5.27 -17.58 14.72
CA MET A 976 -4.82 -18.98 14.60
C MET A 976 -4.19 -19.47 15.91
N ALA A 977 -3.49 -18.59 16.63
CA ALA A 977 -2.88 -18.90 17.91
C ALA A 977 -3.83 -18.72 19.11
N ALA A 978 -5.05 -18.21 18.90
CA ALA A 978 -5.99 -17.91 19.98
C ALA A 978 -6.66 -19.19 20.54
N PRO A 979 -6.76 -19.36 21.87
CA PRO A 979 -7.53 -20.45 22.48
C PRO A 979 -9.03 -20.35 22.19
N ARG A 980 -9.71 -21.47 21.88
CA ARG A 980 -11.14 -21.46 21.53
C ARG A 980 -12.09 -21.19 22.71
N GLY A 981 -11.70 -21.49 23.95
CA GLY A 981 -12.59 -21.49 25.13
C GLY A 981 -12.48 -20.29 26.08
N ARG A 982 -11.62 -19.30 25.83
CA ARG A 982 -11.45 -18.13 26.72
C ARG A 982 -12.28 -16.90 26.33
N ALA A 983 -13.15 -17.01 25.33
CA ALA A 983 -14.09 -15.95 24.93
C ALA A 983 -15.36 -15.87 25.81
N SER A 984 -15.53 -16.71 26.84
CA SER A 984 -16.82 -16.86 27.54
C SER A 984 -16.81 -16.73 29.07
N SER A 985 -15.83 -16.07 29.68
CA SER A 985 -15.89 -15.77 31.12
C SER A 985 -16.20 -14.30 31.43
N VAL A 986 -17.21 -13.76 30.76
CA VAL A 986 -18.06 -12.69 31.32
C VAL A 986 -19.50 -13.03 30.87
N ASN A 987 -20.40 -13.17 31.83
CA ASN A 987 -21.80 -13.57 31.63
C ASN A 987 -22.47 -12.85 30.45
N ILE A 988 -22.71 -13.57 29.35
CA ILE A 988 -23.78 -13.24 28.40
C ILE A 988 -24.65 -14.49 28.28
N SER A 989 -25.91 -14.31 28.62
CA SER A 989 -26.97 -15.30 28.69
C SER A 989 -27.07 -16.17 27.44
N ALA A 990 -27.36 -17.44 27.68
CA ALA A 990 -27.56 -18.52 26.72
C ALA A 990 -28.51 -18.16 25.56
N GLY A 991 -28.14 -18.60 24.35
CA GLY A 991 -29.06 -18.81 23.24
C GLY A 991 -28.57 -18.34 21.87
N ALA A 992 -27.66 -19.08 21.24
CA ALA A 992 -27.53 -19.26 19.78
C ALA A 992 -26.31 -20.16 19.48
N GLY A 993 -26.32 -20.82 18.32
CA GLY A 993 -25.50 -21.98 18.03
C GLY A 993 -23.99 -21.74 17.85
N VAL A 994 -23.30 -22.87 17.68
CA VAL A 994 -21.86 -23.04 17.52
C VAL A 994 -21.27 -22.08 16.47
N GLY A 995 -20.66 -21.00 16.95
CA GLY A 995 -19.81 -20.07 16.21
C GLY A 995 -19.02 -19.25 17.22
N SER A 996 -17.82 -19.69 17.60
CA SER A 996 -17.02 -19.02 18.63
C SER A 996 -16.55 -17.65 18.11
N THR A 997 -17.21 -16.59 18.56
CA THR A 997 -16.86 -15.18 18.36
C THR A 997 -15.48 -14.90 18.96
N ILE A 998 -14.49 -14.60 18.11
CA ILE A 998 -13.20 -14.07 18.55
C ILE A 998 -13.39 -12.56 18.67
N GLY A 999 -13.79 -12.10 19.86
CA GLY A 999 -14.21 -10.73 20.07
C GLY A 999 -13.09 -9.70 20.02
N THR A 1000 -11.91 -9.98 20.58
CA THR A 1000 -10.87 -8.95 20.82
C THR A 1000 -9.49 -9.42 20.39
N LEU A 1001 -8.87 -8.68 19.47
CA LEU A 1001 -7.53 -8.93 18.93
C LEU A 1001 -6.45 -8.16 19.69
N GLY A 1002 -6.75 -6.95 20.18
CA GLY A 1002 -5.80 -6.17 20.95
C GLY A 1002 -6.29 -4.77 21.34
N TRP A 1003 -5.43 -4.03 22.03
CA TRP A 1003 -5.64 -2.66 22.48
C TRP A 1003 -4.47 -1.78 22.05
N CYS A 1004 -4.80 -0.64 21.47
CA CYS A 1004 -3.85 0.33 20.98
C CYS A 1004 -3.98 1.61 21.81
N LEU A 1005 -2.99 1.91 22.65
CA LEU A 1005 -2.97 3.12 23.47
C LEU A 1005 -2.01 4.12 22.82
N ALA A 1006 -2.52 5.29 22.43
CA ALA A 1006 -1.68 6.32 21.81
C ALA A 1006 -2.17 7.75 22.06
N ASP A 1007 -1.34 8.75 21.76
CA ASP A 1007 -1.86 10.11 21.59
C ASP A 1007 -2.50 10.24 20.20
N VAL A 1008 -1.80 9.80 19.15
CA VAL A 1008 -2.28 9.81 17.77
C VAL A 1008 -2.16 8.41 17.17
N ALA A 1009 -3.21 7.92 16.51
CA ALA A 1009 -3.20 6.63 15.82
C ALA A 1009 -3.75 6.71 14.39
N THR A 1010 -3.12 5.99 13.46
CA THR A 1010 -3.59 5.89 12.06
C THR A 1010 -3.67 4.43 11.65
N TYR A 1011 -4.83 4.02 11.14
CA TYR A 1011 -5.09 2.64 10.70
C TYR A 1011 -5.51 2.61 9.23
N LEU A 1012 -4.66 2.06 8.36
CA LEU A 1012 -4.85 2.03 6.91
C LEU A 1012 -4.82 0.61 6.35
N GLY A 1013 -5.90 0.13 5.75
CA GLY A 1013 -5.88 -1.12 4.96
C GLY A 1013 -5.59 -2.40 5.76
N ASN A 1014 -5.81 -2.43 7.07
CA ASN A 1014 -5.59 -3.63 7.89
C ASN A 1014 -6.71 -4.65 7.66
N GLN A 1015 -6.37 -5.94 7.77
CA GLN A 1015 -7.26 -7.07 7.51
C GLN A 1015 -7.32 -7.99 8.75
N GLY A 1016 -8.45 -8.65 8.96
CA GLY A 1016 -8.61 -9.56 10.09
C GLY A 1016 -9.80 -10.51 9.95
N PRO A 1017 -9.98 -11.47 10.87
CA PRO A 1017 -11.11 -12.38 10.84
C PRO A 1017 -12.42 -11.60 11.00
N GLY A 1018 -13.44 -11.95 10.21
CA GLY A 1018 -14.77 -11.34 10.32
C GLY A 1018 -15.30 -11.46 11.76
N GLN A 1019 -15.51 -10.30 12.41
CA GLN A 1019 -15.90 -10.10 13.82
C GLN A 1019 -14.77 -9.83 14.84
N GLY A 1020 -13.49 -9.84 14.45
CA GLY A 1020 -12.40 -9.42 15.34
C GLY A 1020 -12.38 -7.91 15.60
N ASN A 1021 -12.20 -7.49 16.86
CA ASN A 1021 -12.09 -6.08 17.24
C ASN A 1021 -10.68 -5.70 17.71
N LEU A 1022 -10.16 -4.58 17.20
CA LEU A 1022 -9.03 -3.86 17.78
C LEU A 1022 -9.57 -2.63 18.53
N PHE A 1023 -9.26 -2.49 19.82
CA PHE A 1023 -9.70 -1.34 20.60
C PHE A 1023 -8.69 -0.21 20.49
N ASP A 1024 -9.14 0.94 20.01
CA ASP A 1024 -8.33 2.11 19.79
C ASP A 1024 -8.56 3.14 20.91
N ILE A 1025 -7.61 3.20 21.84
CA ILE A 1025 -7.60 4.13 22.98
C ILE A 1025 -6.63 5.26 22.67
N ALA A 1026 -6.86 5.93 21.54
CA ALA A 1026 -6.10 7.09 21.11
C ALA A 1026 -6.82 8.40 21.43
N ARG A 1027 -6.07 9.49 21.66
CA ARG A 1027 -6.66 10.84 21.79
C ARG A 1027 -7.07 11.44 20.45
N GLN A 1028 -6.45 11.01 19.36
CA GLN A 1028 -6.83 11.33 18.00
C GLN A 1028 -6.60 10.09 17.14
N SER A 1029 -7.55 9.71 16.28
CA SER A 1029 -7.31 8.62 15.36
C SER A 1029 -7.99 8.77 14.00
N GLU A 1030 -7.35 8.18 12.98
CA GLU A 1030 -7.87 8.06 11.63
C GLU A 1030 -7.96 6.58 11.23
N ARG A 1031 -9.09 6.19 10.62
CA ARG A 1031 -9.40 4.80 10.26
C ARG A 1031 -9.84 4.77 8.80
N VAL A 1032 -9.02 4.21 7.90
CA VAL A 1032 -9.25 4.23 6.44
C VAL A 1032 -9.11 2.81 5.88
N THR A 1033 -10.08 2.39 5.06
CA THR A 1033 -10.03 1.17 4.23
C THR A 1033 -9.69 -0.16 4.95
N ASN A 1034 -9.96 -0.30 6.26
CA ASN A 1034 -9.76 -1.56 6.98
C ASN A 1034 -10.84 -2.60 6.59
N LEU A 1035 -10.44 -3.78 6.12
CA LEU A 1035 -11.32 -4.79 5.55
C LEU A 1035 -11.57 -5.92 6.57
N GLN A 1036 -12.85 -6.22 6.87
CA GLN A 1036 -13.29 -7.31 7.76
C GLN A 1036 -12.86 -7.22 9.24
N LEU A 1037 -11.99 -6.26 9.59
CA LEU A 1037 -11.54 -5.93 10.94
C LEU A 1037 -12.30 -4.72 11.48
N GLN A 1038 -12.86 -4.82 12.68
CA GLN A 1038 -13.49 -3.69 13.36
C GLN A 1038 -12.46 -2.98 14.26
N ILE A 1039 -12.26 -1.69 14.04
CA ILE A 1039 -11.48 -0.84 14.95
C ILE A 1039 -12.49 -0.03 15.75
N ARG A 1040 -12.60 -0.34 17.04
CA ARG A 1040 -13.59 0.27 17.96
C ARG A 1040 -12.96 1.40 18.73
#